data_AF-A0AAV8U7E4-F1
#
_entry.id   AF-A0AAV8U7E4-F1
#
_cell.length_a   1.000
_cell.length_b   1.000
_cell.length_c   1.000
_cell.angle_alpha   90.00
_cell.angle_beta   90.00
_cell.angle_gamma   90.00
#
_symmetry.space_group_name_H-M   'P 1'
#
loop_
_entity.id
_entity.type
_entity.pdbx_description
1 polymer ?
#
loop_
_entity_poly.entity_id
_entity_poly.type
_entity_poly.pdbx_seq_one_letter_code
_entity_poly.pdbx_strand_id
1 'polypeptide(L)'
;MGDPIPPSVKRVWEQWNIRGALLFSLSLQTILVLFAPSRKRTSRRLIILMVWSGYLLADAVANFAVGLISNSQTSEPSDGKNKTGPKENPDLLAFWAPFLLLHLGGPDTITAFALEDNALWLRHLLSLIIQAVATGYVFLQTFPKNKVMIPTFIMFLAGIIKYLERTRSLYLASMDRFRDSMLKEPDPGPNYAKLMEEYASKKEAKLPTEIIYMPEPEKDIKAPILEKVTLEELEVVQKAYRWFNLFKGLIVDLIFSFKERNESRDLFDTLRPEDALRVIEVELNFIYEVLFTKVVVVHSNLGIIFRLLAFSSIVTSLAVFRFHVKKHGYYNGFDVGVTYALLFGAIGLDIVSLLMAIFSDWTVASIDKPDKVLDSRWRMFTDFISRKTKPFFVKFLEFKRSCQFDYMTETPLNHTVVYIPFIFRRWSSRVSGYNLIRYCLKGRPEGVYKVRRVTILSIAAKFLRLNLLFDFVHGIINEATKLVGKLLAFLLFPLKQVIKNLRIDTVAGALSRKLGHVKDWLIDQVGLKDVVDEIIYSSKEPFTREIWTFIFEELQRKSEFADDPETAKRICSARGEWIIQENDSEDKNRAEQESEDKDSEKDRPDLMPYVIDVSYDESLLLWHIATELLYNTETSDHVSKERLFSKILSDYMLYLLIVQPGMMTSVAGIGKIRYRDTCAEAERFIKRRSLGSKDLKAACEKILDVNTEVKPIDVKGDRSKSVLFDACRLAKELQKLKEKKWEKLSRIWVELLSYAASHIRANAHAQQVSKGGELVSLVWLLMAHFGIGDQFQINEGHARAKLIVGK
;
A
#
# COMPACT_ATOMS: atom_id res chain seq x y z
N MET A 1 28.44 10.74 -46.66
CA MET A 1 27.40 10.70 -45.61
C MET A 1 27.93 11.46 -44.42
N GLY A 2 27.33 12.60 -44.07
CA GLY A 2 27.68 13.29 -42.83
C GLY A 2 27.24 12.45 -41.63
N ASP A 3 28.04 12.42 -40.57
CA ASP A 3 27.64 11.78 -39.32
C ASP A 3 26.24 12.29 -38.91
N PRO A 4 25.27 11.41 -38.61
CA PRO A 4 23.90 11.81 -38.29
C PRO A 4 23.80 12.60 -36.97
N ILE A 5 24.89 12.64 -36.18
CA ILE A 5 24.97 13.29 -34.88
C ILE A 5 25.86 14.54 -35.00
N PRO A 6 25.38 15.73 -34.59
CA PRO A 6 26.18 16.95 -34.61
C PRO A 6 27.50 16.80 -33.80
N PRO A 7 28.64 17.30 -34.30
CA PRO A 7 29.94 17.20 -33.60
C PRO A 7 29.97 17.85 -32.20
N SER A 8 29.08 18.82 -31.95
CA SER A 8 28.88 19.42 -30.62
C SER A 8 28.24 18.44 -29.64
N VAL A 9 27.22 17.70 -30.07
CA VAL A 9 26.53 16.69 -29.26
C VAL A 9 27.47 15.53 -28.95
N LYS A 10 28.25 15.08 -29.94
CA LYS A 10 29.27 14.03 -29.76
C LYS A 10 30.32 14.42 -28.71
N ARG A 11 30.84 15.64 -28.77
CA ARG A 11 31.81 16.16 -27.78
C ARG A 11 31.22 16.25 -26.36
N VAL A 12 29.96 16.68 -26.23
CA VAL A 12 29.29 16.72 -24.93
C VAL A 12 29.10 15.31 -24.37
N TRP A 13 28.68 14.36 -25.22
CA TRP A 13 28.52 12.96 -24.84
C TRP A 13 29.84 12.33 -24.39
N GLU A 14 30.92 12.49 -25.16
CA GLU A 14 32.25 11.97 -24.80
C GLU A 14 32.80 12.58 -23.50
N GLN A 15 32.40 13.79 -23.14
CA GLN A 15 32.84 14.43 -21.89
C GLN A 15 32.03 14.01 -20.65
N TRP A 16 30.75 13.67 -20.84
CA TRP A 16 29.78 13.53 -19.76
C TRP A 16 29.16 12.13 -19.63
N ASN A 17 29.36 11.21 -20.57
CA ASN A 17 28.75 9.88 -20.54
C ASN A 17 28.93 9.16 -19.18
N ILE A 18 30.16 8.99 -18.69
CA ILE A 18 30.44 8.28 -17.43
C ILE A 18 30.08 9.16 -16.22
N ARG A 19 30.60 10.39 -16.16
CA ARG A 19 30.36 11.34 -15.06
C ARG A 19 28.88 11.63 -14.85
N GLY A 20 28.16 11.88 -15.94
CA GLY A 20 26.73 12.13 -15.98
C GLY A 20 25.94 10.90 -15.54
N ALA A 21 26.30 9.70 -16.00
CA ALA A 21 25.63 8.47 -15.56
C ALA A 21 25.83 8.20 -14.05
N LEU A 22 27.03 8.45 -13.51
CA LEU A 22 27.31 8.31 -12.06
C LEU A 22 26.49 9.27 -11.21
N LEU A 23 26.50 10.56 -11.59
CA LEU A 23 25.72 11.59 -10.89
C LEU A 23 24.22 11.33 -11.03
N PHE A 24 23.76 10.92 -12.22
CA PHE A 24 22.36 10.57 -12.42
C PHE A 24 21.95 9.35 -11.58
N SER A 25 22.82 8.34 -11.47
CA SER A 25 22.63 7.19 -10.57
C SER A 25 22.47 7.64 -9.12
N LEU A 26 23.36 8.49 -8.59
CA LEU A 26 23.24 9.05 -7.24
C LEU A 26 21.96 9.87 -7.04
N SER A 27 21.54 10.61 -8.07
CA SER A 27 20.30 11.40 -8.06
C SER A 27 19.08 10.50 -7.90
N LEU A 28 19.03 9.41 -8.66
CA LEU A 28 17.96 8.42 -8.58
C LEU A 28 17.89 7.77 -7.20
N GLN A 29 19.03 7.40 -6.61
CA GLN A 29 19.09 6.87 -5.24
C GLN A 29 18.54 7.88 -4.23
N THR A 30 18.90 9.15 -4.37
CA THR A 30 18.41 10.23 -3.49
C THR A 30 16.89 10.41 -3.64
N ILE A 31 16.36 10.39 -4.87
CA ILE A 31 14.92 10.45 -5.12
C ILE A 31 14.20 9.26 -4.48
N LEU A 32 14.74 8.04 -4.61
CA LEU A 32 14.12 6.85 -4.04
C LEU A 32 14.14 6.86 -2.51
N VAL A 33 15.22 7.29 -1.86
CA VAL A 33 15.25 7.45 -0.39
C VAL A 33 14.17 8.43 0.09
N LEU A 34 13.99 9.56 -0.58
CA LEU A 34 13.07 10.61 -0.13
C LEU A 34 11.61 10.34 -0.49
N PHE A 35 11.34 9.84 -1.69
CA PHE A 35 10.00 9.74 -2.25
C PHE A 35 9.40 8.34 -2.17
N ALA A 36 10.19 7.26 -2.06
CA ALA A 36 9.61 5.92 -1.95
C ALA A 36 8.66 5.75 -0.74
N PRO A 37 8.93 6.31 0.46
CA PRO A 37 7.97 6.25 1.57
C PRO A 37 6.63 6.94 1.27
N SER A 38 6.55 7.81 0.25
CA SER A 38 5.30 8.42 -0.21
C SER A 38 4.32 7.41 -0.79
N ARG A 39 4.80 6.24 -1.22
CA ARG A 39 3.99 5.16 -1.79
C ARG A 39 2.89 4.67 -0.86
N LYS A 40 3.17 4.49 0.42
CA LYS A 40 2.13 4.16 1.41
C LYS A 40 1.24 5.35 1.76
N ARG A 41 1.72 6.59 1.57
CA ARG A 41 1.05 7.84 2.00
C ARG A 41 0.08 8.43 0.97
N THR A 42 0.12 8.00 -0.28
CA THR A 42 -0.70 8.60 -1.34
C THR A 42 -1.03 7.62 -2.45
N SER A 43 -2.28 7.70 -2.91
CA SER A 43 -2.75 7.03 -4.13
C SER A 43 -2.66 7.92 -5.37
N ARG A 44 -1.92 9.04 -5.31
CA ARG A 44 -1.71 9.91 -6.48
C ARG A 44 -0.77 9.24 -7.49
N ARG A 45 -1.33 8.88 -8.65
CA ARG A 45 -0.59 8.24 -9.76
C ARG A 45 0.69 8.96 -10.17
N LEU A 46 0.72 10.29 -10.20
CA LEU A 46 1.93 11.03 -10.61
C LEU A 46 3.14 10.78 -9.69
N ILE A 47 2.91 10.71 -8.37
CA ILE A 47 3.99 10.43 -7.41
C ILE A 47 4.43 8.97 -7.53
N ILE A 48 3.46 8.05 -7.67
CA ILE A 48 3.73 6.62 -7.86
C ILE A 48 4.53 6.40 -9.16
N LEU A 49 4.17 7.07 -10.26
CA LEU A 49 4.86 6.98 -11.55
C LEU A 49 6.29 7.54 -11.48
N MET A 50 6.49 8.64 -10.73
CA MET A 50 7.83 9.18 -10.49
C MET A 50 8.73 8.19 -9.74
N VAL A 51 8.21 7.58 -8.67
CA VAL A 51 8.95 6.56 -7.90
C VAL A 51 9.19 5.30 -8.73
N TRP A 52 8.20 4.86 -9.50
CA TRP A 52 8.29 3.73 -10.43
C TRP A 52 9.38 3.95 -11.48
N SER A 53 9.40 5.12 -12.11
CA SER A 53 10.44 5.49 -13.08
C SER A 53 11.82 5.53 -12.43
N GLY A 54 11.93 6.12 -11.23
CA GLY A 54 13.17 6.15 -10.46
C GLY A 54 13.68 4.75 -10.14
N TYR A 55 12.79 3.83 -9.75
CA TYR A 55 13.09 2.45 -9.39
C TYR A 55 13.65 1.67 -10.59
N LEU A 56 13.00 1.77 -11.74
CA LEU A 56 13.46 1.09 -12.96
C LEU A 56 14.76 1.68 -13.53
N LEU A 57 14.88 3.02 -13.52
CA LEU A 57 16.07 3.69 -14.04
C LEU A 57 17.30 3.48 -13.16
N ALA A 58 17.14 3.32 -11.85
CA ALA A 58 18.27 3.16 -10.93
C ALA A 58 19.17 1.97 -11.30
N ASP A 59 18.58 0.81 -11.56
CA ASP A 59 19.31 -0.41 -11.94
C ASP A 59 19.85 -0.30 -13.38
N ALA A 60 19.06 0.25 -14.31
CA ALA A 60 19.45 0.40 -15.70
C ALA A 60 20.66 1.34 -15.88
N VAL A 61 20.65 2.49 -15.21
CA VAL A 61 21.73 3.49 -15.28
C VAL A 61 23.00 2.95 -14.64
N ALA A 62 22.90 2.22 -13.53
CA ALA A 62 24.08 1.64 -12.89
C ALA A 62 24.76 0.59 -13.78
N ASN A 63 23.99 -0.34 -14.36
CA ASN A 63 24.50 -1.34 -15.30
C ASN A 63 25.11 -0.69 -16.55
N PHE A 64 24.44 0.32 -17.10
CA PHE A 64 24.94 1.08 -18.25
C PHE A 64 26.27 1.78 -17.93
N ALA A 65 26.38 2.40 -16.75
CA ALA A 65 27.59 3.07 -16.31
C ALA A 65 28.77 2.09 -16.11
N VAL A 66 28.54 0.89 -15.54
CA VAL A 66 29.59 -0.15 -15.44
C VAL A 66 30.07 -0.56 -16.82
N GLY A 67 29.16 -0.73 -17.79
CA GLY A 67 29.51 -1.04 -19.17
C GLY A 67 30.37 0.03 -19.84
N LEU A 68 30.03 1.31 -19.65
CA LEU A 68 30.83 2.44 -20.15
C LEU A 68 32.24 2.46 -19.54
N ILE A 69 32.34 2.25 -18.22
CA ILE A 69 33.62 2.18 -17.50
C ILE A 69 34.47 1.03 -18.06
N SER A 70 33.90 -0.17 -18.21
CA SER A 70 34.62 -1.32 -18.74
C SER A 70 35.16 -1.08 -20.16
N ASN A 71 34.34 -0.50 -21.04
CA ASN A 71 34.75 -0.19 -22.42
C ASN A 71 35.82 0.90 -22.50
N SER A 72 35.76 1.90 -21.60
CA SER A 72 36.76 2.97 -21.55
C SER A 72 38.15 2.46 -21.16
N GLN A 73 38.23 1.42 -20.32
CA GLN A 73 39.51 0.83 -19.89
C GLN A 73 40.12 -0.15 -20.91
N THR A 74 39.31 -0.76 -21.78
CA THR A 74 39.83 -1.63 -22.85
C THR A 74 40.49 -0.84 -23.99
N SER A 75 40.27 0.47 -24.03
CA SER A 75 40.68 1.36 -25.12
C SER A 75 42.04 2.04 -24.84
N GLU A 76 43.15 1.29 -24.78
CA GLU A 76 44.52 1.88 -24.85
C GLU A 76 45.05 1.97 -26.30
N PRO A 77 46.04 2.85 -26.59
CA PRO A 77 45.97 3.78 -27.73
C PRO A 77 46.39 3.14 -29.06
N SER A 78 45.43 2.91 -29.94
CA SER A 78 45.71 2.77 -31.37
C SER A 78 45.88 4.16 -31.99
N ASP A 79 47.13 4.48 -32.34
CA ASP A 79 47.58 5.52 -33.26
C ASP A 79 46.91 6.91 -33.25
N GLY A 80 47.69 7.90 -32.80
CA GLY A 80 48.00 9.10 -33.59
C GLY A 80 46.88 10.05 -34.01
N LYS A 81 45.62 9.86 -33.61
CA LYS A 81 44.54 10.82 -33.86
C LYS A 81 44.16 11.55 -32.58
N ASN A 82 44.42 12.86 -32.60
CA ASN A 82 44.05 13.85 -31.59
C ASN A 82 42.58 13.69 -31.13
N LYS A 83 42.33 12.86 -30.11
CA LYS A 83 41.07 12.90 -29.35
C LYS A 83 41.13 14.13 -28.45
N THR A 84 40.46 15.21 -28.86
CA THR A 84 40.30 16.46 -28.11
C THR A 84 39.28 16.32 -26.97
N GLY A 85 39.44 15.29 -26.14
CA GLY A 85 38.62 15.03 -24.95
C GLY A 85 39.49 14.97 -23.68
N PRO A 86 38.93 15.28 -22.50
CA PRO A 86 39.67 15.13 -21.24
C PRO A 86 40.09 13.66 -21.08
N LYS A 87 41.40 13.39 -20.90
CA LYS A 87 41.91 12.04 -20.63
C LYS A 87 41.25 11.49 -19.37
N GLU A 88 40.50 10.41 -19.50
CA GLU A 88 39.89 9.72 -18.37
C GLU A 88 40.98 8.97 -17.60
N ASN A 89 40.98 9.11 -16.26
CA ASN A 89 41.99 8.46 -15.43
C ASN A 89 41.51 7.05 -15.05
N PRO A 90 42.20 5.98 -15.49
CA PRO A 90 41.77 4.59 -15.25
C PRO A 90 41.66 4.27 -13.75
N ASP A 91 42.53 4.86 -12.92
CA ASP A 91 42.51 4.75 -11.46
C ASP A 91 41.17 5.20 -10.84
N LEU A 92 40.63 6.35 -11.26
CA LEU A 92 39.37 6.88 -10.73
C LEU A 92 38.16 6.13 -11.28
N LEU A 93 38.24 5.68 -12.54
CA LEU A 93 37.22 4.84 -13.14
C LEU A 93 37.06 3.50 -12.39
N ALA A 94 38.17 2.88 -12.00
CA ALA A 94 38.16 1.70 -11.15
C ALA A 94 37.59 1.98 -9.75
N PHE A 95 37.85 3.17 -9.19
CA PHE A 95 37.25 3.58 -7.91
C PHE A 95 35.73 3.84 -8.00
N TRP A 96 35.24 4.35 -9.13
CA TRP A 96 33.82 4.64 -9.32
C TRP A 96 32.97 3.39 -9.56
N ALA A 97 33.52 2.31 -10.12
CA ALA A 97 32.77 1.09 -10.39
C ALA A 97 32.13 0.46 -9.12
N PRO A 98 32.85 0.33 -7.97
CA PRO A 98 32.23 -0.07 -6.70
C PRO A 98 31.07 0.79 -6.20
N PHE A 99 31.01 2.09 -6.53
CA PHE A 99 29.85 2.92 -6.18
C PHE A 99 28.60 2.51 -6.94
N LEU A 100 28.75 2.07 -8.20
CA LEU A 100 27.63 1.56 -8.97
C LEU A 100 27.10 0.26 -8.36
N LEU A 101 28.00 -0.61 -7.86
CA LEU A 101 27.62 -1.80 -7.10
C LEU A 101 26.88 -1.43 -5.79
N LEU A 102 27.35 -0.40 -5.09
CA LEU A 102 26.68 0.16 -3.90
C LEU A 102 25.29 0.71 -4.24
N HIS A 103 25.13 1.41 -5.36
CA HIS A 103 23.86 1.95 -5.83
C HIS A 103 22.88 0.83 -6.26
N LEU A 104 23.37 -0.23 -6.89
CA LEU A 104 22.57 -1.43 -7.20
C LEU A 104 22.08 -2.13 -5.93
N GLY A 105 22.78 -1.98 -4.82
CA GLY A 105 22.28 -2.34 -3.49
C GLY A 105 20.98 -1.65 -3.11
N GLY A 106 20.65 -0.50 -3.70
CA GLY A 106 19.39 0.23 -3.50
C GLY A 106 19.21 0.79 -2.09
N PRO A 107 18.23 1.69 -1.90
CA PRO A 107 17.98 2.29 -0.61
C PRO A 107 17.16 1.36 0.30
N ASP A 108 17.17 1.63 1.61
CA ASP A 108 16.42 0.83 2.59
C ASP A 108 14.90 1.01 2.46
N THR A 109 14.47 2.12 1.85
CA THR A 109 13.06 2.53 1.72
C THR A 109 12.28 1.79 0.65
N ILE A 110 12.96 1.12 -0.30
CA ILE A 110 12.32 0.37 -1.38
C ILE A 110 13.23 -0.77 -1.87
N THR A 111 12.72 -1.99 -1.78
CA THR A 111 13.35 -3.19 -2.35
C THR A 111 12.58 -3.67 -3.57
N ALA A 112 11.25 -3.69 -3.46
CA ALA A 112 10.32 -4.10 -4.48
C ALA A 112 9.29 -2.99 -4.78
N PHE A 113 8.96 -2.84 -6.07
CA PHE A 113 7.83 -2.00 -6.46
C PHE A 113 6.52 -2.79 -6.43
N ALA A 114 6.54 -4.05 -6.83
CA ALA A 114 5.40 -4.95 -6.74
C ALA A 114 5.79 -6.29 -6.08
N LEU A 115 4.82 -7.06 -5.59
CA LEU A 115 5.09 -8.35 -4.95
C LEU A 115 5.78 -9.33 -5.92
N GLU A 116 5.54 -9.19 -7.23
CA GLU A 116 6.20 -9.95 -8.28
C GLU A 116 7.72 -9.71 -8.31
N ASP A 117 8.18 -8.51 -7.95
CA ASP A 117 9.62 -8.22 -7.88
C ASP A 117 10.31 -9.05 -6.78
N ASN A 118 9.60 -9.37 -5.69
CA ASN A 118 10.13 -10.25 -4.63
C ASN A 118 10.32 -11.68 -5.13
N ALA A 119 9.41 -12.18 -5.97
CA ALA A 119 9.51 -13.52 -6.57
C ALA A 119 10.72 -13.64 -7.51
N LEU A 120 11.16 -12.53 -8.10
CA LEU A 120 12.30 -12.47 -9.03
C LEU A 120 13.66 -12.29 -8.33
N TRP A 121 13.78 -12.58 -7.04
CA TRP A 121 15.03 -12.42 -6.28
C TRP A 121 16.25 -13.15 -6.89
N LEU A 122 16.05 -14.30 -7.55
CA LEU A 122 17.12 -15.03 -8.25
C LEU A 122 17.76 -14.20 -9.38
N ARG A 123 16.96 -13.37 -10.08
CA ARG A 123 17.47 -12.44 -11.10
C ARG A 123 18.38 -11.40 -10.46
N HIS A 124 18.03 -10.91 -9.28
CA HIS A 124 18.87 -9.97 -8.53
C HIS A 124 20.16 -10.63 -8.03
N LEU A 125 20.11 -11.88 -7.59
CA LEU A 125 21.30 -12.66 -7.22
C LEU A 125 22.26 -12.83 -8.41
N LEU A 126 21.74 -13.24 -9.57
CA LEU A 126 22.54 -13.37 -10.79
C LEU A 126 23.14 -12.02 -11.21
N SER A 127 22.35 -10.94 -11.11
CA SER A 127 22.81 -9.58 -11.42
C SER A 127 23.93 -9.14 -10.48
N LEU A 128 23.82 -9.45 -9.18
CA LEU A 128 24.89 -9.23 -8.21
C LEU A 128 26.18 -9.96 -8.62
N ILE A 129 26.10 -11.24 -8.97
CA ILE A 129 27.27 -12.03 -9.37
C ILE A 129 27.94 -11.40 -10.60
N ILE A 130 27.16 -11.11 -11.65
CA ILE A 130 27.69 -10.51 -12.89
C ILE A 130 28.31 -9.14 -12.62
N GLN A 131 27.65 -8.29 -11.83
CA GLN A 131 28.13 -6.94 -11.55
C GLN A 131 29.35 -6.94 -10.61
N ALA A 132 29.43 -7.87 -9.66
CA ALA A 132 30.60 -8.07 -8.83
C ALA A 132 31.80 -8.53 -9.67
N VAL A 133 31.59 -9.46 -10.62
CA VAL A 133 32.64 -9.90 -11.57
C VAL A 133 33.08 -8.75 -12.48
N ALA A 134 32.14 -8.00 -13.07
CA ALA A 134 32.47 -6.86 -13.94
C ALA A 134 33.24 -5.77 -13.19
N THR A 135 32.81 -5.42 -11.97
CA THR A 135 33.49 -4.44 -11.13
C THR A 135 34.87 -4.95 -10.69
N GLY A 136 34.98 -6.23 -10.34
CA GLY A 136 36.26 -6.88 -10.02
C GLY A 136 37.21 -6.90 -11.21
N TYR A 137 36.70 -7.14 -12.43
CA TYR A 137 37.48 -7.11 -13.66
C TYR A 137 38.05 -5.71 -13.96
N VAL A 138 37.22 -4.66 -13.88
CA VAL A 138 37.64 -3.25 -13.98
C VAL A 138 38.72 -2.93 -12.93
N PHE A 139 38.58 -3.46 -11.71
CA PHE A 139 39.59 -3.28 -10.67
C PHE A 139 40.91 -3.98 -11.02
N LEU A 140 40.86 -5.25 -11.48
CA LEU A 140 42.04 -6.04 -11.86
C LEU A 140 42.84 -5.43 -13.00
N GLN A 141 42.19 -4.78 -13.98
CA GLN A 141 42.87 -4.10 -15.09
C GLN A 141 43.80 -2.96 -14.64
N THR A 142 43.60 -2.41 -13.45
CA THR A 142 44.39 -1.28 -12.93
C THR A 142 45.55 -1.70 -12.00
N PHE A 143 45.72 -3.00 -11.72
CA PHE A 143 46.86 -3.50 -10.95
C PHE A 143 48.17 -3.46 -11.76
N PRO A 144 49.36 -3.20 -11.15
CA PRO A 144 49.63 -2.79 -9.75
C PRO A 144 49.86 -1.27 -9.58
N LYS A 145 49.66 -0.46 -10.64
CA LYS A 145 50.04 0.96 -10.68
C LYS A 145 49.01 1.92 -10.07
N ASN A 146 47.83 1.44 -9.70
CA ASN A 146 46.72 2.27 -9.23
C ASN A 146 46.98 2.87 -7.83
N LYS A 147 46.81 4.20 -7.70
CA LYS A 147 47.06 4.93 -6.43
C LYS A 147 45.86 4.92 -5.46
N VAL A 148 44.69 4.46 -5.90
CA VAL A 148 43.44 4.41 -5.11
C VAL A 148 42.99 2.99 -4.80
N MET A 149 43.89 2.00 -4.79
CA MET A 149 43.51 0.59 -4.58
C MET A 149 42.83 0.31 -3.24
N ILE A 150 43.40 0.79 -2.14
CA ILE A 150 42.86 0.56 -0.79
C ILE A 150 41.41 1.06 -0.67
N PRO A 151 41.08 2.34 -0.99
CA PRO A 151 39.70 2.79 -0.90
C PRO A 151 38.79 2.08 -1.91
N THR A 152 39.30 1.66 -3.08
CA THR A 152 38.52 0.89 -4.07
C THR A 152 38.09 -0.47 -3.52
N PHE A 153 39.01 -1.21 -2.90
CA PHE A 153 38.72 -2.52 -2.30
C PHE A 153 37.70 -2.42 -1.15
N ILE A 154 37.87 -1.42 -0.28
CA ILE A 154 36.95 -1.16 0.84
C ILE A 154 35.54 -0.83 0.30
N MET A 155 35.44 -0.01 -0.75
CA MET A 155 34.16 0.30 -1.39
C MET A 155 33.54 -0.91 -2.08
N PHE A 156 34.36 -1.78 -2.69
CA PHE A 156 33.89 -3.00 -3.33
C PHE A 156 33.22 -3.94 -2.33
N LEU A 157 33.84 -4.13 -1.15
CA LEU A 157 33.26 -4.92 -0.07
C LEU A 157 31.94 -4.31 0.43
N ALA A 158 31.89 -2.99 0.64
CA ALA A 158 30.66 -2.29 1.04
C ALA A 158 29.53 -2.44 -0.01
N GLY A 159 29.89 -2.38 -1.30
CA GLY A 159 28.96 -2.58 -2.41
C GLY A 159 28.34 -3.98 -2.43
N ILE A 160 29.16 -5.02 -2.25
CA ILE A 160 28.68 -6.41 -2.16
C ILE A 160 27.73 -6.57 -0.98
N ILE A 161 28.08 -6.04 0.20
CA ILE A 161 27.26 -6.15 1.41
C ILE A 161 25.86 -5.55 1.17
N LYS A 162 25.77 -4.31 0.66
CA LYS A 162 24.47 -3.66 0.43
C LYS A 162 23.60 -4.37 -0.60
N TYR A 163 24.22 -4.97 -1.61
CA TYR A 163 23.49 -5.71 -2.64
C TYR A 163 23.06 -7.10 -2.16
N LEU A 164 23.85 -7.76 -1.31
CA LEU A 164 23.42 -8.96 -0.60
C LEU A 164 22.23 -8.67 0.32
N GLU A 165 22.23 -7.55 1.03
CA GLU A 165 21.10 -7.13 1.87
C GLU A 165 19.80 -6.96 1.05
N ARG A 166 19.87 -6.30 -0.11
CA ARG A 166 18.71 -6.18 -1.03
C ARG A 166 18.23 -7.56 -1.48
N THR A 167 19.13 -8.42 -1.94
CA THR A 167 18.81 -9.76 -2.44
C THR A 167 18.16 -10.62 -1.35
N ARG A 168 18.71 -10.58 -0.14
CA ARG A 168 18.15 -11.28 1.02
C ARG A 168 16.78 -10.75 1.41
N SER A 169 16.57 -9.43 1.33
CA SER A 169 15.27 -8.83 1.61
C SER A 169 14.19 -9.29 0.62
N LEU A 170 14.51 -9.32 -0.68
CA LEU A 170 13.60 -9.83 -1.72
C LEU A 170 13.29 -11.32 -1.50
N TYR A 171 14.30 -12.11 -1.15
CA TYR A 171 14.14 -13.53 -0.84
C TYR A 171 13.18 -13.75 0.34
N LEU A 172 13.38 -13.05 1.47
CA LEU A 172 12.53 -13.18 2.66
C LEU A 172 11.10 -12.67 2.42
N ALA A 173 10.93 -11.67 1.55
CA ALA A 173 9.62 -11.11 1.19
C ALA A 173 8.92 -11.86 0.05
N SER A 174 9.56 -12.85 -0.57
CA SER A 174 8.91 -13.70 -1.58
C SER A 174 7.82 -14.54 -0.94
N MET A 175 6.63 -14.63 -1.57
CA MET A 175 5.45 -15.25 -0.96
C MET A 175 5.70 -16.69 -0.49
N ASP A 176 6.41 -17.49 -1.28
CA ASP A 176 6.74 -18.87 -0.91
C ASP A 176 7.59 -18.93 0.36
N ARG A 177 8.67 -18.15 0.45
CA ARG A 177 9.52 -18.13 1.65
C ARG A 177 8.89 -17.45 2.83
N PHE A 178 8.08 -16.43 2.58
CA PHE A 178 7.29 -15.76 3.61
C PHE A 178 6.35 -16.79 4.26
N ARG A 179 5.64 -17.60 3.45
CA ARG A 179 4.80 -18.70 3.93
C ARG A 179 5.61 -19.77 4.67
N ASP A 180 6.69 -20.28 4.07
CA ASP A 180 7.53 -21.32 4.67
C ASP A 180 8.06 -20.91 6.05
N SER A 181 8.37 -19.63 6.24
CA SER A 181 8.88 -19.11 7.52
C SER A 181 7.86 -19.09 8.65
N MET A 182 6.57 -19.28 8.34
CA MET A 182 5.46 -19.26 9.29
C MET A 182 4.86 -20.65 9.54
N LEU A 183 5.12 -21.63 8.66
CA LEU A 183 4.67 -23.00 8.85
C LEU A 183 5.40 -23.62 10.04
N LYS A 184 4.63 -24.16 10.99
CA LYS A 184 5.16 -24.98 12.09
C LYS A 184 5.57 -26.35 11.55
N GLU A 185 6.39 -27.07 12.30
CA GLU A 185 6.71 -28.46 11.97
C GLU A 185 5.42 -29.29 11.85
N PRO A 186 5.32 -30.19 10.85
CA PRO A 186 4.13 -31.03 10.68
C PRO A 186 3.87 -31.86 11.94
N ASP A 187 2.75 -31.60 12.61
CA ASP A 187 2.25 -32.43 13.71
C ASP A 187 1.07 -33.25 13.17
N PRO A 188 1.25 -34.55 12.83
CA PRO A 188 0.15 -35.41 12.40
C PRO A 188 -0.84 -35.74 13.52
N GLY A 189 -0.64 -35.19 14.73
CA GLY A 189 -1.38 -35.52 15.93
C GLY A 189 -0.92 -36.84 16.56
N PRO A 190 -1.69 -37.38 17.52
CA PRO A 190 -1.39 -38.69 18.10
C PRO A 190 -1.27 -39.77 17.02
N ASN A 191 -0.30 -40.69 17.16
CA ASN A 191 -0.14 -41.80 16.22
C ASN A 191 -1.39 -42.68 16.26
N TYR A 192 -2.27 -42.50 15.26
CA TYR A 192 -3.55 -43.20 15.16
C TYR A 192 -3.37 -44.72 15.16
N ALA A 193 -2.43 -45.23 14.37
CA ALA A 193 -2.17 -46.67 14.28
C ALA A 193 -1.82 -47.24 15.67
N LYS A 194 -0.90 -46.59 16.40
CA LYS A 194 -0.52 -46.99 17.75
C LYS A 194 -1.69 -46.91 18.74
N LEU A 195 -2.48 -45.84 18.68
CA LEU A 195 -3.63 -45.67 19.57
C LEU A 195 -4.72 -46.71 19.29
N MET A 196 -4.95 -47.07 18.03
CA MET A 196 -5.90 -48.11 17.65
C MET A 196 -5.40 -49.52 17.97
N GLU A 197 -4.10 -49.78 17.84
CA GLU A 197 -3.46 -51.02 18.31
C GLU A 197 -3.64 -51.18 19.83
N GLU A 198 -3.37 -50.13 20.61
CA GLU A 198 -3.59 -50.13 22.06
C GLU A 198 -5.08 -50.32 22.43
N TYR A 199 -5.99 -49.71 21.68
CA TYR A 199 -7.44 -49.90 21.87
C TYR A 199 -7.87 -51.35 21.58
N ALA A 200 -7.40 -51.93 20.47
CA ALA A 200 -7.71 -53.30 20.09
C ALA A 200 -7.20 -54.31 21.12
N SER A 201 -5.95 -54.14 21.58
CA SER A 201 -5.35 -54.98 22.63
C SER A 201 -6.13 -54.92 23.95
N LYS A 202 -6.53 -53.72 24.40
CA LYS A 202 -7.32 -53.57 25.64
C LYS A 202 -8.72 -54.14 25.53
N LYS A 203 -9.34 -54.06 24.34
CA LYS A 203 -10.63 -54.68 24.03
C LYS A 203 -10.54 -56.22 24.05
N GLU A 204 -9.49 -56.79 23.49
CA GLU A 204 -9.22 -58.24 23.53
C GLU A 204 -8.99 -58.73 24.97
N ALA A 205 -8.30 -57.94 25.79
CA ALA A 205 -8.11 -58.19 27.22
C ALA A 205 -9.39 -57.98 28.07
N LYS A 206 -10.54 -57.68 27.45
CA LYS A 206 -11.83 -57.40 28.12
C LYS A 206 -11.77 -56.26 29.15
N LEU A 207 -10.90 -55.29 28.93
CA LEU A 207 -10.83 -54.09 29.77
C LEU A 207 -11.92 -53.08 29.34
N PRO A 208 -12.62 -52.43 30.29
CA PRO A 208 -13.55 -51.34 29.96
C PRO A 208 -12.73 -50.16 29.43
N THR A 209 -12.65 -50.01 28.11
CA THR A 209 -11.77 -49.02 27.48
C THR A 209 -12.58 -47.99 26.71
N GLU A 210 -12.40 -46.72 27.01
CA GLU A 210 -13.07 -45.61 26.34
C GLU A 210 -12.05 -44.63 25.76
N ILE A 211 -12.33 -44.13 24.56
CA ILE A 211 -11.55 -43.05 23.94
C ILE A 211 -12.18 -41.75 24.38
N ILE A 212 -11.48 -41.00 25.23
CA ILE A 212 -11.95 -39.69 25.68
C ILE A 212 -11.16 -38.61 24.96
N TYR A 213 -11.86 -37.60 24.47
CA TYR A 213 -11.27 -36.39 23.95
C TYR A 213 -10.97 -35.46 25.13
N MET A 214 -9.69 -35.16 25.35
CA MET A 214 -9.30 -34.15 26.32
C MET A 214 -9.21 -32.79 25.61
N PRO A 215 -10.05 -31.80 25.98
CA PRO A 215 -9.84 -30.44 25.52
C PRO A 215 -8.52 -29.91 26.08
N GLU A 216 -7.82 -29.08 25.32
CA GLU A 216 -6.68 -28.32 25.88
C GLU A 216 -7.19 -27.44 27.03
N PRO A 217 -6.42 -27.29 28.13
CA PRO A 217 -6.87 -26.48 29.26
C PRO A 217 -7.15 -25.05 28.80
N GLU A 218 -8.41 -24.64 28.90
CA GLU A 218 -8.82 -23.26 28.78
C GLU A 218 -8.02 -22.47 29.83
N LYS A 219 -7.17 -21.55 29.36
CA LYS A 219 -6.75 -20.47 30.24
C LYS A 219 -7.94 -19.54 30.32
N ASP A 220 -8.82 -19.82 31.28
CA ASP A 220 -9.88 -18.91 31.69
C ASP A 220 -9.27 -17.54 32.01
N ILE A 221 -9.39 -16.63 31.05
CA ILE A 221 -9.38 -15.20 31.32
C ILE A 221 -10.68 -14.70 30.71
N LYS A 222 -11.81 -14.99 31.38
CA LYS A 222 -12.98 -14.12 31.24
C LYS A 222 -12.53 -12.75 31.74
N ALA A 223 -12.21 -11.86 30.81
CA ALA A 223 -11.93 -10.48 31.13
C ALA A 223 -13.16 -9.93 31.88
N PRO A 224 -12.98 -9.26 33.02
CA PRO A 224 -14.09 -8.55 33.64
C PRO A 224 -14.63 -7.54 32.64
N ILE A 225 -15.94 -7.29 32.66
CA ILE A 225 -16.59 -6.22 31.90
C ILE A 225 -15.89 -4.92 32.29
N LEU A 226 -14.99 -4.46 31.43
CA LEU A 226 -14.18 -3.27 31.65
C LEU A 226 -14.66 -2.19 30.70
N GLU A 227 -14.75 -0.98 31.23
CA GLU A 227 -14.98 0.27 30.51
C GLU A 227 -14.12 0.35 29.23
N LYS A 228 -14.66 0.90 28.13
CA LYS A 228 -13.97 1.02 26.83
C LYS A 228 -12.54 1.55 27.03
N VAL A 229 -11.54 0.71 26.75
CA VAL A 229 -10.14 0.99 27.11
C VAL A 229 -9.55 2.02 26.13
N THR A 230 -9.07 3.15 26.64
CA THR A 230 -8.32 4.12 25.85
C THR A 230 -6.85 3.71 25.77
N LEU A 231 -6.33 3.41 24.58
CA LEU A 231 -4.93 2.97 24.43
C LEU A 231 -3.94 4.13 24.36
N GLU A 232 -2.84 4.00 25.10
CA GLU A 232 -1.64 4.83 24.93
C GLU A 232 -0.94 4.52 23.59
N GLU A 233 -0.18 5.48 23.05
CA GLU A 233 0.44 5.31 21.73
C GLU A 233 1.46 4.18 21.66
N LEU A 234 2.21 3.94 22.75
CA LEU A 234 3.15 2.83 22.83
C LEU A 234 2.41 1.49 22.80
N GLU A 235 1.30 1.39 23.54
CA GLU A 235 0.45 0.19 23.57
C GLU A 235 -0.18 -0.10 22.20
N VAL A 236 -0.60 0.94 21.46
CA VAL A 236 -1.12 0.79 20.10
C VAL A 236 -0.09 0.10 19.20
N VAL A 237 1.17 0.56 19.22
CA VAL A 237 2.23 -0.02 18.38
C VAL A 237 2.58 -1.44 18.83
N GLN A 238 2.61 -1.70 20.14
CA GLN A 238 2.91 -3.03 20.70
C GLN A 238 1.80 -4.06 20.39
N LYS A 239 0.53 -3.69 20.60
CA LYS A 239 -0.62 -4.52 20.26
C LYS A 239 -0.66 -4.80 18.77
N ALA A 240 -0.50 -3.77 17.94
CA ALA A 240 -0.39 -3.92 16.49
C ALA A 240 0.75 -4.85 16.09
N TYR A 241 1.92 -4.77 16.72
CA TYR A 241 3.03 -5.68 16.41
C TYR A 241 2.72 -7.14 16.77
N ARG A 242 2.02 -7.39 17.89
CA ARG A 242 1.56 -8.73 18.28
C ARG A 242 0.60 -9.28 17.21
N TRP A 243 -0.43 -8.51 16.87
CA TRP A 243 -1.45 -8.92 15.91
C TRP A 243 -0.93 -9.03 14.49
N PHE A 244 -0.07 -8.12 14.05
CA PHE A 244 0.67 -8.24 12.80
C PHE A 244 1.40 -9.59 12.71
N ASN A 245 2.03 -10.07 13.79
CA ASN A 245 2.73 -11.36 13.77
C ASN A 245 1.79 -12.57 13.65
N LEU A 246 0.54 -12.42 14.08
CA LEU A 246 -0.51 -13.42 13.87
C LEU A 246 -1.08 -13.28 12.44
N PHE A 247 -1.67 -12.14 12.11
CA PHE A 247 -2.42 -11.89 10.88
C PHE A 247 -1.57 -11.69 9.62
N LYS A 248 -0.24 -11.58 9.72
CA LYS A 248 0.62 -11.70 8.52
C LYS A 248 0.47 -13.05 7.82
N GLY A 249 0.00 -14.09 8.53
CA GLY A 249 -0.36 -15.36 7.92
C GLY A 249 -1.55 -15.29 6.96
N LEU A 250 -2.45 -14.30 7.12
CA LEU A 250 -3.57 -14.09 6.19
C LEU A 250 -3.08 -13.83 4.77
N ILE A 251 -1.92 -13.16 4.62
CA ILE A 251 -1.33 -12.76 3.32
C ILE A 251 -0.97 -13.97 2.45
N VAL A 252 -0.68 -15.10 3.10
CA VAL A 252 -0.26 -16.36 2.45
C VAL A 252 -1.29 -17.47 2.65
N ASP A 253 -2.54 -17.07 2.92
CA ASP A 253 -3.70 -17.96 3.06
C ASP A 253 -3.50 -19.05 4.14
N LEU A 254 -2.86 -18.71 5.26
CA LEU A 254 -2.80 -19.60 6.42
C LEU A 254 -4.15 -19.70 7.12
N ILE A 255 -4.42 -20.90 7.67
CA ILE A 255 -5.63 -21.18 8.45
C ILE A 255 -5.33 -20.90 9.92
N PHE A 256 -6.28 -20.25 10.59
CA PHE A 256 -6.19 -19.83 11.99
C PHE A 256 -7.06 -20.70 12.92
N SER A 257 -6.68 -20.71 14.19
CA SER A 257 -7.48 -21.34 15.25
C SER A 257 -8.57 -20.44 15.79
N PHE A 258 -9.67 -21.04 16.25
CA PHE A 258 -10.74 -20.31 16.92
C PHE A 258 -10.27 -19.67 18.23
N LYS A 259 -9.26 -20.24 18.89
CA LYS A 259 -8.62 -19.61 20.05
C LYS A 259 -7.99 -18.27 19.70
N GLU A 260 -7.16 -18.24 18.65
CA GLU A 260 -6.54 -17.00 18.15
C GLU A 260 -7.59 -15.99 17.69
N ARG A 261 -8.69 -16.49 17.09
CA ARG A 261 -9.86 -15.68 16.70
C ARG A 261 -10.51 -15.02 17.91
N ASN A 262 -10.86 -15.80 18.93
CA ASN A 262 -11.57 -15.33 20.11
C ASN A 262 -10.71 -14.34 20.90
N GLU A 263 -9.40 -14.61 21.06
CA GLU A 263 -8.47 -13.65 21.68
C GLU A 263 -8.45 -12.29 20.97
N SER A 264 -8.55 -12.28 19.64
CA SER A 264 -8.60 -11.04 18.85
C SER A 264 -9.96 -10.35 18.97
N ARG A 265 -11.05 -11.12 18.83
CA ARG A 265 -12.42 -10.62 18.90
C ARG A 265 -12.70 -9.95 20.24
N ASP A 266 -12.42 -10.65 21.35
CA ASP A 266 -12.64 -10.14 22.71
C ASP A 266 -11.93 -8.80 22.95
N LEU A 267 -10.71 -8.65 22.41
CA LEU A 267 -9.99 -7.40 22.51
C LEU A 267 -10.64 -6.30 21.66
N PHE A 268 -10.96 -6.58 20.40
CA PHE A 268 -11.55 -5.58 19.50
C PHE A 268 -12.96 -5.14 19.93
N ASP A 269 -13.72 -6.01 20.61
CA ASP A 269 -15.02 -5.66 21.17
C ASP A 269 -14.93 -4.62 22.29
N THR A 270 -13.83 -4.63 23.05
CA THR A 270 -13.58 -3.65 24.12
C THR A 270 -12.99 -2.32 23.62
N LEU A 271 -12.48 -2.28 22.40
CA LEU A 271 -11.82 -1.09 21.85
C LEU A 271 -12.82 -0.05 21.35
N ARG A 272 -12.40 1.22 21.42
CA ARG A 272 -13.10 2.29 20.70
C ARG A 272 -12.81 2.18 19.19
N PRO A 273 -13.75 2.54 18.31
CA PRO A 273 -13.54 2.46 16.87
C PRO A 273 -12.26 3.18 16.42
N GLU A 274 -11.97 4.36 16.97
CA GLU A 274 -10.76 5.12 16.63
C GLU A 274 -9.48 4.40 17.05
N ASP A 275 -9.50 3.70 18.19
CA ASP A 275 -8.35 2.95 18.70
C ASP A 275 -8.11 1.70 17.87
N ALA A 276 -9.18 1.01 17.46
CA ALA A 276 -9.13 -0.10 16.50
C ALA A 276 -8.55 0.34 15.14
N LEU A 277 -8.97 1.49 14.61
CA LEU A 277 -8.40 2.04 13.38
C LEU A 277 -6.90 2.27 13.52
N ARG A 278 -6.46 2.88 14.64
CA ARG A 278 -5.04 3.16 14.88
C ARG A 278 -4.21 1.88 14.93
N VAL A 279 -4.72 0.81 15.54
CA VAL A 279 -4.06 -0.51 15.58
C VAL A 279 -3.92 -1.07 14.17
N ILE A 280 -5.01 -1.15 13.41
CA ILE A 280 -5.04 -1.66 12.03
C ILE A 280 -4.12 -0.85 11.10
N GLU A 281 -4.08 0.49 11.23
CA GLU A 281 -3.17 1.34 10.46
C GLU A 281 -1.69 1.01 10.70
N VAL A 282 -1.31 0.66 11.94
CA VAL A 282 0.06 0.23 12.26
C VAL A 282 0.33 -1.16 11.70
N GLU A 283 -0.64 -2.07 11.79
CA GLU A 283 -0.52 -3.43 11.25
C GLU A 283 -0.28 -3.44 9.75
N LEU A 284 -1.08 -2.69 8.99
CA LEU A 284 -0.86 -2.50 7.56
C LEU A 284 0.51 -1.85 7.29
N ASN A 285 0.96 -0.92 8.14
CA ASN A 285 2.30 -0.34 8.00
C ASN A 285 3.41 -1.41 8.17
N PHE A 286 3.28 -2.32 9.12
CA PHE A 286 4.20 -3.45 9.28
C PHE A 286 4.19 -4.37 8.05
N ILE A 287 3.02 -4.67 7.49
CA ILE A 287 2.88 -5.45 6.25
C ILE A 287 3.62 -4.76 5.09
N TYR A 288 3.40 -3.45 4.90
CA TYR A 288 4.13 -2.69 3.87
C TYR A 288 5.64 -2.78 4.06
N GLU A 289 6.10 -2.58 5.29
CA GLU A 289 7.53 -2.56 5.59
C GLU A 289 8.16 -3.92 5.29
N VAL A 290 7.56 -5.03 5.75
CA VAL A 290 8.08 -6.38 5.47
C VAL A 290 8.16 -6.70 3.99
N LEU A 291 7.14 -6.32 3.21
CA LEU A 291 7.03 -6.77 1.82
C LEU A 291 7.76 -5.88 0.81
N PHE A 292 7.95 -4.58 1.10
CA PHE A 292 8.46 -3.62 0.12
C PHE A 292 9.74 -2.89 0.55
N THR A 293 10.27 -3.14 1.75
CA THR A 293 11.45 -2.45 2.28
C THR A 293 12.48 -3.42 2.86
N LYS A 294 13.67 -2.92 3.20
CA LYS A 294 14.74 -3.75 3.81
C LYS A 294 14.55 -4.05 5.30
N VAL A 295 13.43 -3.64 5.92
CA VAL A 295 13.30 -3.57 7.39
C VAL A 295 13.60 -4.88 8.13
N VAL A 296 13.23 -6.03 7.54
CA VAL A 296 13.42 -7.36 8.16
C VAL A 296 14.89 -7.73 8.23
N VAL A 297 15.65 -7.43 7.17
CA VAL A 297 17.10 -7.64 7.15
C VAL A 297 17.78 -6.64 8.07
N VAL A 298 17.33 -5.38 8.02
CA VAL A 298 17.88 -4.25 8.77
C VAL A 298 17.83 -4.44 10.29
N HIS A 299 16.72 -4.96 10.83
CA HIS A 299 16.57 -5.22 12.27
C HIS A 299 17.04 -6.60 12.70
N SER A 300 17.63 -7.39 11.80
CA SER A 300 18.26 -8.67 12.15
C SER A 300 19.66 -8.45 12.72
N ASN A 301 20.12 -9.36 13.60
CA ASN A 301 21.46 -9.29 14.21
C ASN A 301 22.59 -9.17 13.16
N LEU A 302 22.49 -9.95 12.09
CA LEU A 302 23.45 -9.90 10.98
C LEU A 302 23.36 -8.59 10.19
N GLY A 303 22.16 -8.04 10.00
CA GLY A 303 21.97 -6.76 9.31
C GLY A 303 22.58 -5.57 10.07
N ILE A 304 22.48 -5.56 11.40
CA ILE A 304 23.12 -4.51 12.22
C ILE A 304 24.65 -4.53 12.03
N ILE A 305 25.26 -5.73 12.06
CA ILE A 305 26.70 -5.90 11.83
C ILE A 305 27.09 -5.44 10.41
N PHE A 306 26.36 -5.89 9.39
CA PHE A 306 26.61 -5.51 8.01
C PHE A 306 26.46 -4.01 7.75
N ARG A 307 25.50 -3.34 8.39
CA ARG A 307 25.35 -1.89 8.31
C ARG A 307 26.53 -1.16 8.94
N LEU A 308 26.96 -1.54 10.14
CA LEU A 308 28.13 -0.94 10.79
C LEU A 308 29.39 -1.13 9.94
N LEU A 309 29.55 -2.32 9.36
CA LEU A 309 30.66 -2.64 8.46
C LEU A 309 30.61 -1.82 7.16
N ALA A 310 29.45 -1.72 6.51
CA ALA A 310 29.29 -0.95 5.27
C ALA A 310 29.48 0.56 5.50
N PHE A 311 28.90 1.11 6.57
CA PHE A 311 29.03 2.52 6.92
C PHE A 311 30.48 2.89 7.26
N SER A 312 31.13 2.09 8.13
CA SER A 312 32.54 2.29 8.47
C SER A 312 33.45 2.16 7.26
N SER A 313 33.14 1.26 6.33
CA SER A 313 33.87 1.11 5.06
C SER A 313 33.80 2.39 4.20
N ILE A 314 32.62 2.99 4.05
CA ILE A 314 32.46 4.24 3.28
C ILE A 314 33.20 5.41 3.94
N VAL A 315 33.10 5.54 5.26
CA VAL A 315 33.81 6.58 6.03
C VAL A 315 35.33 6.41 5.94
N THR A 316 35.81 5.16 6.04
CA THR A 316 37.24 4.83 5.91
C THR A 316 37.73 5.13 4.50
N SER A 317 36.94 4.77 3.48
CA SER A 317 37.24 5.10 2.08
C SER A 317 37.36 6.62 1.86
N LEU A 318 36.46 7.43 2.45
CA LEU A 318 36.57 8.88 2.45
C LEU A 318 37.84 9.39 3.15
N ALA A 319 38.17 8.85 4.32
CA ALA A 319 39.37 9.25 5.07
C ALA A 319 40.65 8.94 4.28
N VAL A 320 40.77 7.72 3.74
CA VAL A 320 41.91 7.30 2.93
C VAL A 320 42.01 8.14 1.65
N PHE A 321 40.89 8.35 0.94
CA PHE A 321 40.88 9.22 -0.23
C PHE A 321 41.26 10.66 0.12
N ARG A 322 40.85 11.19 1.29
CA ARG A 322 41.17 12.55 1.73
C ARG A 322 42.64 12.74 2.06
N PHE A 323 43.20 11.86 2.91
CA PHE A 323 44.50 12.05 3.54
C PHE A 323 45.66 11.34 2.83
N HIS A 324 45.42 10.20 2.19
CA HIS A 324 46.50 9.36 1.65
C HIS A 324 46.67 9.47 0.13
N VAL A 325 45.65 9.92 -0.60
CA VAL A 325 45.69 10.02 -2.07
C VAL A 325 46.20 11.40 -2.51
N LYS A 326 47.33 11.44 -3.23
CA LYS A 326 47.90 12.66 -3.83
C LYS A 326 47.04 13.09 -5.04
N LYS A 327 46.35 14.23 -4.92
CA LYS A 327 45.40 14.73 -5.94
C LYS A 327 45.97 15.79 -6.88
N HIS A 328 46.87 16.62 -6.36
CA HIS A 328 47.36 17.80 -7.07
C HIS A 328 48.27 17.37 -8.23
N GLY A 329 47.95 17.82 -9.45
CA GLY A 329 48.71 17.52 -10.67
C GLY A 329 48.44 16.16 -11.33
N TYR A 330 47.66 15.27 -10.70
CA TYR A 330 47.39 13.92 -11.22
C TYR A 330 45.95 13.71 -11.71
N TYR A 331 44.97 14.33 -11.04
CA TYR A 331 43.56 14.17 -11.40
C TYR A 331 42.94 15.51 -11.81
N ASN A 332 41.97 15.46 -12.72
CA ASN A 332 41.16 16.62 -13.04
C ASN A 332 40.37 17.05 -11.79
N GLY A 333 40.39 18.35 -11.45
CA GLY A 333 39.69 18.89 -10.28
C GLY A 333 38.20 18.58 -10.28
N PHE A 334 37.58 18.49 -11.47
CA PHE A 334 36.18 18.08 -11.60
C PHE A 334 35.95 16.62 -11.17
N ASP A 335 36.81 15.68 -11.59
CA ASP A 335 36.68 14.26 -11.24
C ASP A 335 36.89 14.02 -9.74
N VAL A 336 37.77 14.80 -9.12
CA VAL A 336 37.92 14.83 -7.67
C VAL A 336 36.63 15.33 -7.00
N GLY A 337 35.99 16.35 -7.58
CA GLY A 337 34.70 16.86 -7.12
C GLY A 337 33.57 15.81 -7.20
N VAL A 338 33.46 15.10 -8.32
CA VAL A 338 32.51 13.98 -8.50
C VAL A 338 32.75 12.89 -7.45
N THR A 339 34.02 12.55 -7.22
CA THR A 339 34.39 11.52 -6.24
C THR A 339 33.96 11.91 -4.82
N TYR A 340 34.17 13.16 -4.42
CA TYR A 340 33.66 13.64 -3.14
C TYR A 340 32.13 13.66 -3.08
N ALA A 341 31.46 14.05 -4.17
CA ALA A 341 29.99 14.04 -4.23
C ALA A 341 29.42 12.61 -4.02
N LEU A 342 30.06 11.59 -4.61
CA LEU A 342 29.68 10.18 -4.41
C LEU A 342 29.88 9.74 -2.95
N LEU A 343 31.04 10.05 -2.34
CA LEU A 343 31.33 9.67 -0.94
C LEU A 343 30.42 10.37 0.07
N PHE A 344 30.28 11.71 -0.02
CA PHE A 344 29.38 12.45 0.86
C PHE A 344 27.91 12.09 0.62
N GLY A 345 27.53 11.85 -0.64
CA GLY A 345 26.20 11.35 -0.99
C GLY A 345 25.91 10.01 -0.31
N ALA A 346 26.81 9.03 -0.43
CA ALA A 346 26.66 7.72 0.19
C ALA A 346 26.54 7.81 1.72
N ILE A 347 27.39 8.61 2.38
CA ILE A 347 27.32 8.84 3.83
C ILE A 347 25.98 9.50 4.21
N GLY A 348 25.55 10.51 3.46
CA GLY A 348 24.29 11.19 3.71
C GLY A 348 23.08 10.26 3.60
N LEU A 349 23.04 9.42 2.56
CA LEU A 349 21.97 8.42 2.37
C LEU A 349 21.96 7.37 3.49
N ASP A 350 23.13 6.95 4.00
CA ASP A 350 23.22 6.01 5.12
C ASP A 350 22.81 6.63 6.45
N ILE A 351 23.15 7.89 6.69
CA ILE A 351 22.67 8.63 7.88
C ILE A 351 21.14 8.74 7.84
N VAL A 352 20.56 9.11 6.70
CA VAL A 352 19.10 9.20 6.55
C VAL A 352 18.45 7.83 6.77
N SER A 353 19.03 6.75 6.23
CA SER A 353 18.53 5.38 6.41
C SER A 353 18.64 4.91 7.87
N LEU A 354 19.72 5.26 8.57
CA LEU A 354 19.90 4.97 10.00
C LEU A 354 18.87 5.72 10.84
N LEU A 355 18.63 7.00 10.56
CA LEU A 355 17.60 7.78 11.25
C LEU A 355 16.21 7.16 11.03
N MET A 356 15.87 6.79 9.79
CA MET A 356 14.59 6.11 9.52
C MET A 356 14.46 4.78 10.25
N ALA A 357 15.54 4.00 10.38
CA ALA A 357 15.53 2.76 11.14
C ALA A 357 15.28 3.00 12.63
N ILE A 358 15.94 4.01 13.24
CA ILE A 358 15.79 4.34 14.66
C ILE A 358 14.36 4.82 14.98
N PHE A 359 13.78 5.70 14.16
CA PHE A 359 12.43 6.24 14.35
C PHE A 359 11.31 5.36 13.76
N SER A 360 11.60 4.08 13.47
CA SER A 360 10.62 3.16 12.90
C SER A 360 9.67 2.58 13.96
N ASP A 361 8.45 2.23 13.53
CA ASP A 361 7.47 1.55 14.40
C ASP A 361 8.01 0.18 14.89
N TRP A 362 8.96 -0.44 14.16
CA TRP A 362 9.67 -1.67 14.59
C TRP A 362 10.56 -1.47 15.81
N THR A 363 11.34 -0.37 15.83
CA THR A 363 12.18 -0.06 16.98
C THR A 363 11.30 0.20 18.19
N VAL A 364 10.19 0.92 18.03
CA VAL A 364 9.21 1.14 19.10
C VAL A 364 8.63 -0.18 19.62
N ALA A 365 8.22 -1.09 18.73
CA ALA A 365 7.69 -2.39 19.13
C ALA A 365 8.69 -3.27 19.90
N SER A 366 10.00 -3.03 19.73
CA SER A 366 11.05 -3.79 20.41
C SER A 366 11.36 -3.33 21.85
N ILE A 367 10.83 -2.18 22.29
CA ILE A 367 11.23 -1.49 23.54
C ILE A 367 10.84 -2.24 24.83
N ASP A 368 9.83 -3.12 24.80
CA ASP A 368 9.38 -3.89 25.98
C ASP A 368 9.10 -5.37 25.66
N LYS A 369 9.99 -6.08 24.93
CA LYS A 369 9.78 -7.53 24.74
C LYS A 369 9.76 -8.23 26.12
N PRO A 370 8.64 -8.83 26.57
CA PRO A 370 8.65 -9.71 27.71
C PRO A 370 9.24 -11.06 27.26
N ASP A 371 10.29 -11.47 27.97
CA ASP A 371 10.78 -12.84 28.14
C ASP A 371 10.47 -13.87 27.06
N LYS A 372 11.48 -14.10 26.21
CA LYS A 372 12.14 -15.39 25.90
C LYS A 372 12.96 -15.15 24.63
N VAL A 373 14.18 -15.68 24.56
CA VAL A 373 15.07 -15.72 23.36
C VAL A 373 16.22 -14.68 23.25
N LEU A 374 16.43 -13.71 24.16
CA LEU A 374 17.65 -12.87 24.07
C LEU A 374 18.80 -13.32 24.98
N ASP A 375 19.97 -13.54 24.37
CA ASP A 375 21.22 -13.92 25.01
C ASP A 375 21.63 -12.93 26.13
N SER A 376 22.23 -13.48 27.20
CA SER A 376 22.46 -12.85 28.50
C SER A 376 23.20 -11.51 28.44
N ARG A 377 24.15 -11.36 27.51
CA ARG A 377 25.02 -10.18 27.42
C ARG A 377 24.37 -8.97 26.74
N TRP A 378 23.39 -9.18 25.86
CA TRP A 378 22.68 -8.08 25.19
C TRP A 378 21.49 -7.56 25.98
N ARG A 379 20.90 -8.38 26.87
CA ARG A 379 19.83 -7.96 27.79
C ARG A 379 20.19 -6.69 28.58
N MET A 380 21.41 -6.61 29.11
CA MET A 380 21.86 -5.42 29.86
C MET A 380 21.95 -4.17 28.99
N PHE A 381 22.44 -4.31 27.75
CA PHE A 381 22.58 -3.18 26.82
C PHE A 381 21.21 -2.74 26.27
N THR A 382 20.33 -3.68 25.92
CA THR A 382 18.97 -3.37 25.45
C THR A 382 18.09 -2.81 26.57
N ASP A 383 18.21 -3.31 27.81
CA ASP A 383 17.48 -2.76 28.96
C ASP A 383 17.98 -1.37 29.36
N PHE A 384 19.30 -1.14 29.28
CA PHE A 384 19.89 0.18 29.55
C PHE A 384 19.50 1.22 28.50
N ILE A 385 19.57 0.85 27.21
CA ILE A 385 19.11 1.69 26.09
C ILE A 385 17.60 1.90 26.20
N SER A 386 16.80 0.85 26.38
CA SER A 386 15.34 0.92 26.49
C SER A 386 14.91 1.82 27.65
N ARG A 387 15.46 1.65 28.86
CA ARG A 387 15.11 2.50 30.02
C ARG A 387 15.37 3.98 29.80
N LYS A 388 16.45 4.34 29.08
CA LYS A 388 16.77 5.75 28.78
C LYS A 388 16.10 6.29 27.52
N THR A 389 15.75 5.44 26.55
CA THR A 389 15.18 5.85 25.25
C THR A 389 13.65 5.72 25.19
N LYS A 390 13.03 4.89 26.02
CA LYS A 390 11.57 4.78 26.16
C LYS A 390 10.86 6.12 26.34
N PRO A 391 11.26 7.02 27.28
CA PRO A 391 10.59 8.32 27.41
C PRO A 391 10.72 9.19 26.15
N PHE A 392 11.83 9.06 25.42
CA PHE A 392 12.05 9.75 24.16
C PHE A 392 11.10 9.22 23.06
N PHE A 393 10.95 7.90 22.94
CA PHE A 393 10.05 7.28 21.96
C PHE A 393 8.58 7.54 22.27
N VAL A 394 8.17 7.49 23.55
CA VAL A 394 6.82 7.88 23.97
C VAL A 394 6.55 9.32 23.58
N LYS A 395 7.47 10.24 23.88
CA LYS A 395 7.34 11.66 23.48
C LYS A 395 7.31 11.86 21.96
N PHE A 396 8.04 11.04 21.20
CA PHE A 396 7.98 11.04 19.73
C PHE A 396 6.63 10.56 19.19
N LEU A 397 6.06 9.51 19.77
CA LEU A 397 4.72 9.02 19.42
C LEU A 397 3.64 10.02 19.81
N GLU A 398 3.74 10.62 21.00
CA GLU A 398 2.88 11.72 21.43
C GLU A 398 2.98 12.91 20.48
N PHE A 399 4.17 13.23 19.98
CA PHE A 399 4.35 14.26 18.96
C PHE A 399 3.63 13.90 17.65
N LYS A 400 3.75 12.65 17.19
CA LYS A 400 3.03 12.14 16.01
C LYS A 400 1.51 12.27 16.19
N ARG A 401 1.00 12.00 17.40
CA ARG A 401 -0.41 12.18 17.78
C ARG A 401 -0.82 13.64 17.89
N SER A 402 -0.02 14.49 18.53
CA SER A 402 -0.29 15.92 18.72
C SER A 402 -0.35 16.69 17.39
N CYS A 403 0.30 16.17 16.35
CA CYS A 403 0.18 16.67 14.99
C CYS A 403 -1.10 16.23 14.26
N GLN A 404 -1.98 15.44 14.88
CA GLN A 404 -3.31 15.15 14.34
C GLN A 404 -4.22 16.36 14.54
N PHE A 405 -4.90 16.77 13.47
CA PHE A 405 -5.84 17.89 13.53
C PHE A 405 -7.23 17.43 13.14
N ASP A 406 -8.21 17.82 13.94
CA ASP A 406 -9.61 17.68 13.58
C ASP A 406 -10.06 18.94 12.84
N TYR A 407 -10.68 18.76 11.68
CA TYR A 407 -11.32 19.87 10.98
C TYR A 407 -12.71 19.48 10.52
N MET A 408 -13.59 20.47 10.49
CA MET A 408 -14.97 20.34 10.03
C MET A 408 -15.03 20.55 8.52
N THR A 409 -15.78 19.71 7.83
CA THR A 409 -16.10 19.87 6.41
C THR A 409 -17.23 20.89 6.22
N GLU A 410 -17.25 21.59 5.09
CA GLU A 410 -18.32 22.52 4.72
C GLU A 410 -19.50 21.71 4.14
N THR A 411 -20.22 21.02 5.01
CA THR A 411 -21.46 20.30 4.71
C THR A 411 -22.55 20.67 5.73
N PRO A 412 -23.85 20.48 5.42
CA PRO A 412 -24.94 20.73 6.38
C PRO A 412 -24.76 19.94 7.69
N LEU A 413 -24.12 18.77 7.59
CA LEU A 413 -23.64 17.95 8.70
C LEU A 413 -22.17 18.26 8.99
N ASN A 414 -21.82 18.55 10.24
CA ASN A 414 -20.43 18.71 10.66
C ASN A 414 -19.75 17.33 10.78
N HIS A 415 -18.82 17.01 9.88
CA HIS A 415 -17.99 15.79 9.95
C HIS A 415 -16.56 16.10 10.38
N THR A 416 -16.02 15.24 11.25
CA THR A 416 -14.65 15.33 11.74
C THR A 416 -13.71 14.49 10.86
N VAL A 417 -12.74 15.17 10.25
CA VAL A 417 -11.65 14.51 9.53
C VAL A 417 -10.38 14.59 10.35
N VAL A 418 -9.74 13.44 10.57
CA VAL A 418 -8.42 13.37 11.19
C VAL A 418 -7.36 13.67 10.14
N TYR A 419 -6.79 14.87 10.20
CA TYR A 419 -5.64 15.22 9.38
C TYR A 419 -4.35 14.76 10.04
N ILE A 420 -3.66 13.82 9.40
CA ILE A 420 -2.28 13.45 9.74
C ILE A 420 -1.33 14.16 8.74
N PRO A 421 -0.25 14.81 9.20
CA PRO A 421 0.75 15.41 8.31
C PRO A 421 1.29 14.36 7.35
N PHE A 422 1.55 14.78 6.10
CA PHE A 422 1.93 13.87 5.03
C PHE A 422 3.06 12.90 5.41
N ILE A 423 4.08 13.37 6.13
CA ILE A 423 5.26 12.56 6.52
C ILE A 423 4.90 11.45 7.53
N PHE A 424 3.90 11.66 8.38
CA PHE A 424 3.50 10.72 9.44
C PHE A 424 2.36 9.79 9.04
N ARG A 425 1.78 9.99 7.85
CA ARG A 425 0.73 9.12 7.32
C ARG A 425 1.24 7.69 7.15
N ARG A 426 0.45 6.73 7.62
CA ARG A 426 0.65 5.29 7.39
C ARG A 426 -0.08 4.82 6.13
N TRP A 427 -1.21 5.44 5.83
CA TRP A 427 -1.96 5.27 4.58
C TRP A 427 -2.48 6.62 4.05
N SER A 428 -3.17 6.66 2.92
CA SER A 428 -3.57 7.89 2.24
C SER A 428 -4.62 8.72 2.98
N SER A 429 -5.38 8.10 3.88
CA SER A 429 -6.52 8.68 4.62
C SER A 429 -7.57 9.30 3.71
N ARG A 430 -7.71 8.74 2.51
CA ARG A 430 -8.64 9.19 1.47
C ARG A 430 -9.31 8.00 0.82
N VAL A 431 -10.60 8.13 0.57
CA VAL A 431 -11.39 7.14 -0.16
C VAL A 431 -11.50 7.62 -1.60
N SER A 432 -11.14 6.75 -2.53
CA SER A 432 -11.27 7.04 -3.95
C SER A 432 -12.73 6.91 -4.36
N GLY A 433 -13.23 7.80 -5.21
CA GLY A 433 -14.57 7.67 -5.75
C GLY A 433 -14.56 7.66 -7.27
N TYR A 434 -15.55 7.01 -7.85
CA TYR A 434 -15.81 7.02 -9.28
C TYR A 434 -17.31 7.01 -9.51
N ASN A 435 -17.78 7.75 -10.51
CA ASN A 435 -19.21 7.99 -10.72
C ASN A 435 -19.60 7.78 -12.18
N LEU A 436 -20.52 6.84 -12.42
CA LEU A 436 -20.89 6.43 -13.77
C LEU A 436 -21.60 7.53 -14.57
N ILE A 437 -22.66 8.12 -14.00
CA ILE A 437 -23.49 9.12 -14.70
C ILE A 437 -22.65 10.36 -15.03
N ARG A 438 -21.80 10.78 -14.09
CA ARG A 438 -20.90 11.91 -14.26
C ARG A 438 -19.83 11.67 -15.32
N TYR A 439 -19.28 10.45 -15.38
CA TYR A 439 -18.38 10.05 -16.45
C TYR A 439 -19.08 10.13 -17.82
N CYS A 440 -20.32 9.63 -17.94
CA CYS A 440 -21.11 9.70 -19.18
C CYS A 440 -21.42 11.16 -19.61
N LEU A 441 -21.57 12.06 -18.64
CA LEU A 441 -21.73 13.51 -18.88
C LEU A 441 -20.40 14.22 -19.21
N LYS A 442 -19.26 13.54 -19.14
CA LYS A 442 -17.91 14.14 -19.24
C LYS A 442 -17.69 15.26 -18.22
N GLY A 443 -18.33 15.15 -17.05
CA GLY A 443 -18.19 16.11 -15.96
C GLY A 443 -16.94 15.84 -15.12
N ARG A 444 -16.27 16.89 -14.63
CA ARG A 444 -15.20 16.72 -13.62
C ARG A 444 -15.78 16.26 -12.29
N PRO A 445 -15.10 15.39 -11.53
CA PRO A 445 -15.56 14.98 -10.21
C PRO A 445 -15.64 16.20 -9.28
N GLU A 446 -16.76 16.35 -8.57
CA GLU A 446 -16.88 17.25 -7.43
C GLU A 446 -16.79 16.42 -6.17
N GLY A 447 -16.03 16.92 -5.20
CA GLY A 447 -15.93 16.27 -3.91
C GLY A 447 -17.25 16.36 -3.16
N VAL A 448 -17.66 15.26 -2.54
CA VAL A 448 -18.85 15.23 -1.67
C VAL A 448 -18.62 16.16 -0.47
N TYR A 449 -17.41 16.15 0.09
CA TYR A 449 -17.00 17.11 1.10
C TYR A 449 -16.27 18.31 0.49
N LYS A 450 -16.76 19.52 0.79
CA LYS A 450 -16.00 20.75 0.55
C LYS A 450 -15.05 20.99 1.72
N VAL A 451 -13.75 20.91 1.46
CA VAL A 451 -12.72 21.13 2.48
C VAL A 451 -12.41 22.62 2.57
N ARG A 452 -12.71 23.24 3.73
CA ARG A 452 -12.29 24.62 4.03
C ARG A 452 -10.77 24.68 3.92
N ARG A 453 -10.23 25.60 3.10
CA ARG A 453 -8.78 25.86 3.00
C ARG A 453 -8.25 26.46 4.30
N VAL A 454 -8.26 25.71 5.40
CA VAL A 454 -7.48 26.08 6.59
C VAL A 454 -6.03 25.88 6.20
N THR A 455 -5.33 27.00 6.14
CA THR A 455 -4.03 27.20 5.54
C THR A 455 -3.00 26.23 6.11
N ILE A 456 -2.28 25.53 5.24
CA ILE A 456 -1.04 24.79 5.53
C ILE A 456 -0.08 25.60 6.43
N LEU A 457 -0.17 26.93 6.42
CA LEU A 457 0.53 27.84 7.34
C LEU A 457 0.20 27.66 8.83
N SER A 458 -1.06 27.41 9.22
CA SER A 458 -1.45 27.18 10.62
C SER A 458 -0.85 25.86 11.15
N ILE A 459 -0.83 24.84 10.30
CA ILE A 459 -0.26 23.52 10.53
C ILE A 459 1.27 23.61 10.64
N ALA A 460 1.92 24.36 9.74
CA ALA A 460 3.35 24.61 9.77
C ALA A 460 3.79 25.44 10.99
N ALA A 461 2.97 26.40 11.44
CA ALA A 461 3.26 27.25 12.59
C ALA A 461 3.18 26.49 13.94
N LYS A 462 2.28 25.50 14.06
CA LYS A 462 2.26 24.59 15.23
C LYS A 462 3.42 23.59 15.19
N PHE A 463 3.80 23.10 14.01
CA PHE A 463 4.98 22.24 13.81
C PHE A 463 6.30 22.93 14.20
N LEU A 464 6.41 24.25 13.98
CA LEU A 464 7.57 25.05 14.39
C LEU A 464 7.64 25.36 15.90
N ARG A 465 6.57 25.11 16.68
CA ARG A 465 6.44 25.62 18.07
C ARG A 465 6.89 24.67 19.18
N LEU A 466 7.29 23.42 18.90
CA LEU A 466 7.79 22.49 19.92
C LEU A 466 9.31 22.34 19.85
N ASN A 467 10.03 23.20 20.58
CA ASN A 467 11.48 23.16 20.73
C ASN A 467 11.94 22.32 21.93
N LEU A 468 12.92 21.46 21.65
CA LEU A 468 14.06 21.01 22.50
C LEU A 468 14.69 19.74 21.91
N LEU A 469 13.88 18.91 21.26
CA LEU A 469 14.31 17.66 20.61
C LEU A 469 14.48 17.86 19.09
N PHE A 470 13.78 18.87 18.57
CA PHE A 470 13.78 19.25 17.17
C PHE A 470 15.01 20.07 16.76
N ASP A 471 15.68 20.85 17.60
CA ASP A 471 16.82 21.67 17.14
C ASP A 471 18.03 20.83 16.68
N PHE A 472 18.25 19.66 17.28
CA PHE A 472 19.29 18.73 16.86
C PHE A 472 18.91 18.00 15.56
N VAL A 473 17.69 17.46 15.49
CA VAL A 473 17.17 16.75 14.31
C VAL A 473 16.92 17.72 13.15
N HIS A 474 16.43 18.92 13.41
CA HIS A 474 16.25 20.01 12.45
C HIS A 474 17.59 20.63 12.08
N GLY A 475 18.61 20.64 12.95
CA GLY A 475 19.98 20.95 12.58
C GLY A 475 20.51 19.94 11.56
N ILE A 476 20.37 18.63 11.83
CA ILE A 476 20.78 17.56 10.92
C ILE A 476 19.93 17.55 9.64
N ILE A 477 18.61 17.72 9.72
CA ILE A 477 17.70 17.74 8.57
C ILE A 477 17.88 19.02 7.77
N ASN A 478 18.07 20.18 8.38
CA ASN A 478 18.29 21.44 7.65
C ASN A 478 19.65 21.42 6.97
N GLU A 479 20.67 20.85 7.62
CA GLU A 479 21.96 20.69 6.98
C GLU A 479 21.96 19.59 5.93
N ALA A 480 21.25 18.48 6.14
CA ALA A 480 21.03 17.43 5.14
C ALA A 480 20.17 17.91 3.98
N THR A 481 19.13 18.72 4.18
CA THR A 481 18.27 19.28 3.12
C THR A 481 18.98 20.39 2.37
N LYS A 482 19.83 21.20 3.01
CA LYS A 482 20.78 22.08 2.31
C LYS A 482 21.81 21.28 1.55
N LEU A 483 22.35 20.19 2.11
CA LEU A 483 23.33 19.34 1.44
C LEU A 483 22.70 18.67 0.22
N VAL A 484 21.50 18.08 0.39
CA VAL A 484 20.67 17.48 -0.66
C VAL A 484 20.26 18.54 -1.66
N GLY A 485 19.87 19.75 -1.27
CA GLY A 485 19.50 20.83 -2.19
C GLY A 485 20.70 21.31 -3.00
N LYS A 486 21.88 21.45 -2.38
CA LYS A 486 23.15 21.73 -3.06
C LYS A 486 23.56 20.57 -3.96
N LEU A 487 23.39 19.33 -3.52
CA LEU A 487 23.62 18.12 -4.31
C LEU A 487 22.66 18.08 -5.49
N LEU A 488 21.37 18.31 -5.30
CA LEU A 488 20.36 18.30 -6.36
C LEU A 488 20.66 19.41 -7.37
N ALA A 489 21.03 20.61 -6.91
CA ALA A 489 21.45 21.70 -7.79
C ALA A 489 22.73 21.34 -8.57
N PHE A 490 23.70 20.68 -7.93
CA PHE A 490 24.92 20.18 -8.56
C PHE A 490 24.67 19.02 -9.53
N LEU A 491 23.73 18.14 -9.20
CA LEU A 491 23.31 16.98 -10.01
C LEU A 491 22.45 17.40 -11.21
N LEU A 492 21.66 18.47 -11.07
CA LEU A 492 20.88 19.09 -12.14
C LEU A 492 21.70 20.06 -13.01
N PHE A 493 22.92 20.41 -12.60
CA PHE A 493 23.85 21.24 -13.36
C PHE A 493 24.12 20.70 -14.79
N PRO A 494 24.47 19.41 -14.99
CA PRO A 494 24.62 18.84 -16.34
C PRO A 494 23.32 18.89 -17.14
N LEU A 495 22.16 18.66 -16.49
CA LEU A 495 20.85 18.74 -17.15
C LEU A 495 20.55 20.16 -17.65
N LYS A 496 20.83 21.17 -16.82
CA LYS A 496 20.70 22.59 -17.19
C LYS A 496 21.61 22.97 -18.36
N GLN A 497 22.82 22.41 -18.42
CA GLN A 497 23.75 22.68 -19.52
C GLN A 497 23.32 22.01 -20.83
N VAL A 498 22.73 20.83 -20.76
CA VAL A 498 22.12 20.13 -21.91
C VAL A 498 20.88 20.88 -22.41
N ILE A 499 19.98 21.30 -21.51
CA ILE A 499 18.77 22.07 -21.84
C ILE A 499 19.13 23.43 -22.45
N LYS A 500 20.13 24.14 -21.91
CA LYS A 500 20.61 25.42 -22.46
C LYS A 500 21.15 25.31 -23.89
N ASN A 501 21.68 24.14 -24.27
CA ASN A 501 22.19 23.87 -25.62
C ASN A 501 21.10 23.36 -26.59
N LEU A 502 19.93 22.94 -26.09
CA LEU A 502 18.77 22.52 -26.87
C LEU A 502 17.82 23.73 -27.06
N ARG A 503 17.97 24.45 -28.17
CA ARG A 503 17.12 25.60 -28.54
C ARG A 503 15.73 25.11 -28.99
N ILE A 504 14.83 24.77 -28.06
CA ILE A 504 13.48 24.25 -28.34
C ILE A 504 12.41 25.31 -28.01
N ASP A 505 12.48 26.50 -28.61
CA ASP A 505 11.51 27.57 -28.29
C ASP A 505 10.62 27.97 -29.48
N THR A 506 10.63 27.25 -30.60
CA THR A 506 9.92 27.72 -31.83
C THR A 506 8.87 26.76 -32.41
N VAL A 507 8.73 25.53 -31.87
CA VAL A 507 7.81 24.51 -32.43
C VAL A 507 6.62 24.17 -31.52
N ALA A 508 6.69 24.52 -30.23
CA ALA A 508 5.70 24.07 -29.22
C ALA A 508 4.29 24.69 -29.40
N GLY A 509 4.20 25.92 -29.92
CA GLY A 509 2.93 26.63 -30.06
C GLY A 509 2.01 26.06 -31.15
N ALA A 510 2.56 25.73 -32.31
CA ALA A 510 1.80 25.24 -33.46
C ALA A 510 1.38 23.76 -33.33
N LEU A 511 2.15 22.96 -32.58
CA LEU A 511 1.84 21.54 -32.37
C LEU A 511 0.63 21.34 -31.45
N SER A 512 0.43 22.22 -30.46
CA SER A 512 -0.55 22.06 -29.36
C SER A 512 -2.01 21.81 -29.79
N ARG A 513 -2.48 22.36 -30.92
CA ARG A 513 -3.89 22.22 -31.37
C ARG A 513 -4.13 21.01 -32.27
N LYS A 514 -3.19 20.63 -33.14
CA LYS A 514 -3.27 19.38 -33.91
C LYS A 514 -2.97 18.15 -33.05
N LEU A 515 -2.20 18.32 -31.96
CA LEU A 515 -1.87 17.22 -31.05
C LEU A 515 -3.05 16.75 -30.19
N GLY A 516 -4.19 17.46 -30.11
CA GLY A 516 -5.34 17.00 -29.31
C GLY A 516 -5.94 15.69 -29.82
N HIS A 517 -6.30 15.65 -31.10
CA HIS A 517 -6.81 14.42 -31.73
C HIS A 517 -5.74 13.32 -31.84
N VAL A 518 -4.48 13.70 -32.08
CA VAL A 518 -3.35 12.75 -32.09
C VAL A 518 -3.08 12.22 -30.70
N LYS A 519 -3.24 13.02 -29.64
CA LYS A 519 -3.09 12.63 -28.25
C LYS A 519 -4.17 11.64 -27.85
N ASP A 520 -5.43 11.93 -28.14
CA ASP A 520 -6.53 11.01 -27.79
C ASP A 520 -6.39 9.69 -28.58
N TRP A 521 -6.05 9.77 -29.87
CA TRP A 521 -5.72 8.60 -30.68
C TRP A 521 -4.49 7.83 -30.15
N LEU A 522 -3.41 8.51 -29.75
CA LEU A 522 -2.22 7.88 -29.16
C LEU A 522 -2.53 7.25 -27.80
N ILE A 523 -3.34 7.89 -26.96
CA ILE A 523 -3.76 7.34 -25.67
C ILE A 523 -4.53 6.04 -25.90
N ASP A 524 -5.42 6.02 -26.88
CA ASP A 524 -6.20 4.82 -27.23
C ASP A 524 -5.32 3.71 -27.84
N GLN A 525 -4.38 4.04 -28.72
CA GLN A 525 -3.48 3.05 -29.33
C GLN A 525 -2.44 2.48 -28.35
N VAL A 526 -1.95 3.28 -27.41
CA VAL A 526 -0.96 2.86 -26.40
C VAL A 526 -1.63 2.19 -25.19
N GLY A 527 -2.98 2.18 -25.12
CA GLY A 527 -3.74 1.57 -24.03
C GLY A 527 -3.68 2.36 -22.71
N LEU A 528 -3.42 3.67 -22.78
CA LEU A 528 -3.33 4.56 -21.61
C LEU A 528 -4.66 5.22 -21.25
N LYS A 529 -5.76 4.86 -21.92
CA LYS A 529 -7.08 5.43 -21.67
C LYS A 529 -7.52 5.26 -20.22
N ASP A 530 -7.48 4.04 -19.70
CA ASP A 530 -7.75 3.73 -18.29
C ASP A 530 -6.80 4.49 -17.34
N VAL A 531 -5.58 4.82 -17.83
CA VAL A 531 -4.62 5.58 -17.05
C VAL A 531 -5.08 7.03 -16.86
N VAL A 532 -5.52 7.63 -17.95
CA VAL A 532 -5.98 9.02 -18.04
C VAL A 532 -7.35 9.20 -17.39
N ASP A 533 -8.26 8.26 -17.60
CA ASP A 533 -9.62 8.31 -17.05
C ASP A 533 -9.62 8.30 -15.52
N GLU A 534 -8.76 7.51 -14.87
CA GLU A 534 -8.59 7.60 -13.41
C GLU A 534 -8.12 8.99 -12.98
N ILE A 535 -7.15 9.58 -13.70
CA ILE A 535 -6.57 10.89 -13.33
C ILE A 535 -7.63 12.00 -13.44
N ILE A 536 -8.51 11.92 -14.44
CA ILE A 536 -9.49 12.96 -14.74
C ILE A 536 -10.80 12.77 -13.96
N TYR A 537 -11.29 11.53 -13.85
CA TYR A 537 -12.63 11.23 -13.37
C TYR A 537 -12.69 10.62 -11.96
N SER A 538 -11.55 10.20 -11.38
CA SER A 538 -11.54 9.74 -9.98
C SER A 538 -11.58 10.91 -9.00
N SER A 539 -12.53 10.86 -8.05
CA SER A 539 -12.54 11.74 -6.88
C SER A 539 -11.69 11.15 -5.75
N LYS A 540 -11.28 11.99 -4.80
CA LYS A 540 -10.53 11.58 -3.60
C LYS A 540 -11.14 12.28 -2.38
N GLU A 541 -12.07 11.61 -1.73
CA GLU A 541 -12.75 12.09 -0.53
C GLU A 541 -11.88 11.91 0.71
N PRO A 542 -11.93 12.84 1.69
CA PRO A 542 -11.36 12.58 3.00
C PRO A 542 -12.08 11.42 3.69
N PHE A 543 -11.33 10.52 4.32
CA PHE A 543 -11.91 9.50 5.18
C PHE A 543 -12.27 10.12 6.54
N THR A 544 -13.54 10.08 6.93
CA THR A 544 -14.04 10.71 8.16
C THR A 544 -14.10 9.72 9.32
N ARG A 545 -14.14 10.21 10.57
CA ARG A 545 -14.32 9.31 11.73
C ARG A 545 -15.67 8.62 11.71
N GLU A 546 -16.72 9.34 11.32
CA GLU A 546 -18.09 8.85 11.45
C GLU A 546 -18.38 7.67 10.51
N ILE A 547 -17.83 7.67 9.28
CA ILE A 547 -17.98 6.52 8.38
C ILE A 547 -17.21 5.30 8.88
N TRP A 548 -16.05 5.49 9.53
CA TRP A 548 -15.31 4.40 10.15
C TRP A 548 -16.08 3.82 11.34
N THR A 549 -16.56 4.68 12.24
CA THR A 549 -17.38 4.27 13.39
C THR A 549 -18.59 3.47 12.92
N PHE A 550 -19.27 3.94 11.87
CA PHE A 550 -20.39 3.21 11.27
C PHE A 550 -19.97 1.82 10.77
N ILE A 551 -18.91 1.70 9.95
CA ILE A 551 -18.43 0.40 9.45
C ILE A 551 -18.02 -0.52 10.60
N PHE A 552 -17.35 0.02 11.63
CA PHE A 552 -16.90 -0.72 12.80
C PHE A 552 -18.08 -1.30 13.58
N GLU A 553 -19.09 -0.49 13.89
CA GLU A 553 -20.29 -0.90 14.62
C GLU A 553 -21.12 -1.93 13.84
N GLU A 554 -21.25 -1.76 12.52
CA GLU A 554 -21.93 -2.74 11.66
C GLU A 554 -21.23 -4.10 11.65
N LEU A 555 -19.90 -4.11 11.59
CA LEU A 555 -19.12 -5.36 11.64
C LEU A 555 -19.10 -5.97 13.03
N GLN A 556 -19.01 -5.16 14.08
CA GLN A 556 -19.09 -5.62 15.46
C GLN A 556 -20.41 -6.35 15.72
N ARG A 557 -21.54 -5.75 15.34
CA ARG A 557 -22.86 -6.39 15.48
C ARG A 557 -22.95 -7.71 14.72
N LYS A 558 -22.40 -7.78 13.51
CA LYS A 558 -22.34 -9.03 12.74
C LYS A 558 -21.45 -10.08 13.39
N SER A 559 -20.41 -9.68 14.11
CA SER A 559 -19.49 -10.60 14.78
C SER A 559 -20.16 -11.38 15.91
N GLU A 560 -21.19 -10.82 16.56
CA GLU A 560 -21.97 -11.46 17.63
C GLU A 560 -22.69 -12.74 17.15
N PHE A 561 -23.06 -12.80 15.87
CA PHE A 561 -23.71 -13.98 15.29
C PHE A 561 -22.73 -14.96 14.64
N ALA A 562 -21.44 -14.62 14.58
CA ALA A 562 -20.43 -15.35 13.83
C ALA A 562 -19.68 -16.37 14.70
N ASP A 563 -20.33 -17.06 15.62
CA ASP A 563 -19.69 -18.01 16.55
C ASP A 563 -19.22 -19.27 15.83
N ASP A 564 -20.07 -19.89 15.02
CA ASP A 564 -19.74 -21.07 14.24
C ASP A 564 -19.12 -20.71 12.86
N PRO A 565 -18.26 -21.58 12.29
CA PRO A 565 -17.60 -21.30 11.01
C PRO A 565 -18.59 -21.18 9.84
N GLU A 566 -19.71 -21.89 9.88
CA GLU A 566 -20.67 -21.88 8.78
C GLU A 566 -21.44 -20.56 8.73
N THR A 567 -21.90 -20.07 9.87
CA THR A 567 -22.56 -18.79 10.03
C THR A 567 -21.58 -17.64 9.79
N ALA A 568 -20.34 -17.72 10.29
CA ALA A 568 -19.30 -16.75 9.95
C ALA A 568 -19.09 -16.66 8.42
N LYS A 569 -19.04 -17.80 7.73
CA LYS A 569 -18.94 -17.85 6.26
C LYS A 569 -20.18 -17.28 5.56
N ARG A 570 -21.38 -17.58 6.06
CA ARG A 570 -22.64 -17.02 5.53
C ARG A 570 -22.67 -15.50 5.67
N ILE A 571 -22.34 -14.96 6.85
CA ILE A 571 -22.25 -13.52 7.12
C ILE A 571 -21.24 -12.84 6.19
N CYS A 572 -20.10 -13.50 5.95
CA CYS A 572 -19.02 -13.00 5.09
C CYS A 572 -19.37 -13.07 3.59
N SER A 573 -20.29 -13.96 3.20
CA SER A 573 -20.74 -14.17 1.82
C SER A 573 -22.00 -13.41 1.45
N ALA A 574 -22.67 -12.80 2.43
CA ALA A 574 -23.90 -12.05 2.24
C ALA A 574 -23.61 -10.74 1.48
N ARG A 575 -24.53 -10.34 0.58
CA ARG A 575 -24.36 -9.18 -0.34
C ARG A 575 -25.41 -8.08 -0.12
N GLY A 576 -26.20 -8.19 0.94
CA GLY A 576 -27.31 -7.33 1.31
C GLY A 576 -28.50 -8.13 1.86
N GLU A 577 -28.54 -9.45 1.62
CA GLU A 577 -29.66 -10.30 2.04
C GLU A 577 -29.87 -10.33 3.55
N TRP A 578 -28.80 -10.23 4.34
CA TRP A 578 -28.89 -10.25 5.80
C TRP A 578 -29.67 -9.03 6.31
N ILE A 579 -29.33 -7.83 5.81
CA ILE A 579 -30.02 -6.59 6.16
C ILE A 579 -31.47 -6.58 5.69
N ILE A 580 -31.77 -7.17 4.52
CA ILE A 580 -33.15 -7.25 4.01
C ILE A 580 -33.99 -8.15 4.93
N GLN A 581 -33.49 -9.32 5.31
CA GLN A 581 -34.20 -10.30 6.15
C GLN A 581 -34.39 -9.82 7.61
N GLU A 582 -33.35 -9.20 8.21
CA GLU A 582 -33.43 -8.64 9.57
C GLU A 582 -34.59 -7.63 9.66
N ASN A 583 -34.69 -6.74 8.69
CA ASN A 583 -35.77 -5.74 8.63
C ASN A 583 -37.14 -6.36 8.38
N ASP A 584 -37.25 -7.38 7.52
CA ASP A 584 -38.53 -8.06 7.29
C ASP A 584 -39.09 -8.66 8.58
N SER A 585 -38.21 -9.11 9.49
CA SER A 585 -38.60 -9.61 10.81
C SER A 585 -39.02 -8.48 11.77
N GLU A 586 -38.28 -7.36 11.82
CA GLU A 586 -38.63 -6.21 12.66
C GLU A 586 -39.92 -5.50 12.20
N ASP A 587 -40.09 -5.30 10.89
CA ASP A 587 -41.27 -4.67 10.31
C ASP A 587 -42.51 -5.62 10.41
N LYS A 588 -42.32 -6.95 10.43
CA LYS A 588 -43.39 -7.93 10.75
C LYS A 588 -43.79 -7.88 12.22
N ASN A 589 -42.83 -7.88 13.14
CA ASN A 589 -43.09 -7.81 14.58
C ASN A 589 -43.80 -6.50 14.98
N ARG A 590 -43.52 -5.37 14.29
CA ARG A 590 -44.25 -4.10 14.46
C ARG A 590 -45.65 -4.14 13.87
N ALA A 591 -45.82 -4.72 12.68
CA ALA A 591 -47.13 -4.85 12.04
C ALA A 591 -48.08 -5.82 12.79
N GLU A 592 -47.54 -6.82 13.48
CA GLU A 592 -48.34 -7.72 14.33
C GLU A 592 -48.87 -7.04 15.62
N GLN A 593 -48.32 -5.89 16.01
CA GLN A 593 -48.81 -5.08 17.13
C GLN A 593 -49.85 -4.02 16.75
N GLU A 594 -50.00 -3.72 15.45
CA GLU A 594 -50.99 -2.76 14.92
C GLU A 594 -51.98 -3.51 14.01
N SER A 595 -53.15 -3.86 14.55
CA SER A 595 -54.13 -4.72 13.88
C SER A 595 -54.69 -4.16 12.56
N GLU A 596 -54.76 -5.06 11.58
CA GLU A 596 -55.69 -5.15 10.43
C GLU A 596 -55.66 -4.04 9.37
N ASP A 597 -54.67 -4.09 8.47
CA ASP A 597 -54.88 -3.71 7.06
C ASP A 597 -54.13 -4.68 6.13
N LYS A 598 -54.86 -5.67 5.58
CA LYS A 598 -54.34 -6.74 4.70
C LYS A 598 -53.95 -6.25 3.30
N ASP A 599 -54.26 -5.00 2.94
CA ASP A 599 -53.89 -4.41 1.65
C ASP A 599 -52.45 -3.84 1.63
N SER A 600 -51.81 -3.69 2.80
CA SER A 600 -50.44 -3.17 2.93
C SER A 600 -49.33 -4.17 2.56
N GLU A 601 -49.66 -5.46 2.42
CA GLU A 601 -48.67 -6.52 2.12
C GLU A 601 -48.19 -6.46 0.66
N LYS A 602 -48.99 -5.86 -0.25
CA LYS A 602 -48.67 -5.75 -1.68
C LYS A 602 -47.77 -4.55 -2.03
N ASP A 603 -47.60 -3.59 -1.10
CA ASP A 603 -46.80 -2.37 -1.28
C ASP A 603 -45.38 -2.47 -0.69
N ARG A 604 -45.01 -3.63 -0.11
CA ARG A 604 -43.64 -3.85 0.39
C ARG A 604 -42.65 -3.92 -0.80
N PRO A 605 -41.51 -3.22 -0.72
CA PRO A 605 -40.52 -3.23 -1.79
C PRO A 605 -39.81 -4.58 -1.83
N ASP A 606 -39.85 -5.24 -2.99
CA ASP A 606 -39.13 -6.50 -3.21
C ASP A 606 -37.69 -6.22 -3.65
N LEU A 607 -36.77 -6.25 -2.68
CA LEU A 607 -35.36 -5.93 -2.88
C LEU A 607 -34.47 -7.17 -3.09
N MET A 608 -34.94 -8.37 -2.73
CA MET A 608 -34.16 -9.61 -2.79
C MET A 608 -33.63 -9.95 -4.20
N PRO A 609 -34.41 -9.76 -5.29
CA PRO A 609 -33.92 -10.03 -6.64
C PRO A 609 -32.71 -9.20 -7.06
N TYR A 610 -32.53 -8.00 -6.48
CA TYR A 610 -31.41 -7.10 -6.82
C TYR A 610 -30.12 -7.43 -6.04
N VAL A 611 -30.14 -8.45 -5.19
CA VAL A 611 -28.98 -8.94 -4.41
C VAL A 611 -28.68 -10.40 -4.72
N ILE A 612 -29.70 -11.27 -4.65
CA ILE A 612 -29.52 -12.73 -4.75
C ILE A 612 -29.47 -13.18 -6.21
N ASP A 613 -30.43 -12.73 -7.02
CA ASP A 613 -30.63 -13.22 -8.39
C ASP A 613 -29.64 -12.62 -9.41
N VAL A 614 -28.81 -11.67 -8.98
CA VAL A 614 -27.81 -10.98 -9.80
C VAL A 614 -26.40 -11.33 -9.37
N SER A 615 -25.45 -11.31 -10.32
CA SER A 615 -24.03 -11.45 -10.00
C SER A 615 -23.52 -10.22 -9.24
N TYR A 616 -22.42 -10.38 -8.51
CA TYR A 616 -21.90 -9.32 -7.63
C TYR A 616 -21.59 -7.99 -8.34
N ASP A 617 -20.96 -8.02 -9.51
CA ASP A 617 -20.69 -6.81 -10.30
C ASP A 617 -21.96 -6.12 -10.83
N GLU A 618 -22.96 -6.91 -11.19
CA GLU A 618 -24.27 -6.43 -11.62
C GLU A 618 -24.98 -5.74 -10.45
N SER A 619 -24.94 -6.36 -9.28
CA SER A 619 -25.41 -5.74 -8.02
C SER A 619 -24.69 -4.40 -7.77
N LEU A 620 -23.36 -4.37 -7.80
CA LEU A 620 -22.60 -3.12 -7.59
C LEU A 620 -23.03 -1.99 -8.54
N LEU A 621 -23.22 -2.29 -9.83
CA LEU A 621 -23.66 -1.29 -10.82
C LEU A 621 -25.12 -0.86 -10.58
N LEU A 622 -26.02 -1.81 -10.29
CA LEU A 622 -27.44 -1.55 -10.02
C LEU A 622 -27.60 -0.62 -8.81
N TRP A 623 -27.03 -1.02 -7.67
CA TRP A 623 -27.10 -0.28 -6.43
C TRP A 623 -26.39 1.07 -6.56
N HIS A 624 -25.29 1.16 -7.31
CA HIS A 624 -24.61 2.44 -7.56
C HIS A 624 -25.49 3.42 -8.32
N ILE A 625 -26.02 3.02 -9.47
CA ILE A 625 -26.87 3.89 -10.28
C ILE A 625 -28.13 4.26 -9.49
N ALA A 626 -28.77 3.32 -8.78
CA ALA A 626 -29.94 3.61 -7.95
C ALA A 626 -29.62 4.63 -6.85
N THR A 627 -28.48 4.48 -6.16
CA THR A 627 -27.99 5.44 -5.15
C THR A 627 -27.77 6.81 -5.77
N GLU A 628 -27.18 6.90 -6.97
CA GLU A 628 -26.96 8.16 -7.68
C GLU A 628 -28.24 8.86 -8.11
N LEU A 629 -29.22 8.11 -8.63
CA LEU A 629 -30.51 8.66 -9.02
C LEU A 629 -31.18 9.28 -7.79
N LEU A 630 -31.34 8.50 -6.71
CA LEU A 630 -31.99 8.96 -5.48
C LEU A 630 -31.25 10.14 -4.83
N TYR A 631 -29.92 10.07 -4.77
CA TYR A 631 -29.11 11.11 -4.13
C TYR A 631 -29.28 12.46 -4.82
N ASN A 632 -29.40 12.49 -6.15
CA ASN A 632 -29.49 13.73 -6.92
C ASN A 632 -30.94 14.22 -7.10
N THR A 633 -31.94 13.34 -7.10
CA THR A 633 -33.36 13.72 -7.26
C THR A 633 -34.01 14.16 -5.95
N GLU A 634 -33.47 13.77 -4.81
CA GLU A 634 -34.08 14.08 -3.50
C GLU A 634 -33.87 15.54 -3.08
N THR A 635 -34.99 16.22 -2.84
CA THR A 635 -35.08 17.64 -2.48
C THR A 635 -35.14 17.91 -0.97
N SER A 636 -35.02 16.89 -0.12
CA SER A 636 -35.05 17.07 1.34
C SER A 636 -33.90 17.98 1.82
N ASP A 637 -34.25 19.02 2.58
CA ASP A 637 -33.32 19.96 3.19
C ASP A 637 -32.44 19.32 4.29
N HIS A 638 -32.91 18.23 4.91
CA HIS A 638 -32.17 17.51 5.93
C HIS A 638 -31.35 16.38 5.31
N VAL A 639 -30.05 16.61 5.10
CA VAL A 639 -29.11 15.56 4.70
C VAL A 639 -28.83 14.68 5.92
N SER A 640 -29.19 13.40 5.87
CA SER A 640 -28.83 12.42 6.90
C SER A 640 -27.39 11.90 6.72
N LYS A 641 -26.77 11.36 7.77
CA LYS A 641 -25.40 10.81 7.70
C LYS A 641 -25.36 9.57 6.80
N GLU A 642 -26.41 8.75 6.87
CA GLU A 642 -26.58 7.50 6.13
C GLU A 642 -26.68 7.77 4.62
N ARG A 643 -27.33 8.88 4.22
CA ARG A 643 -27.35 9.35 2.82
C ARG A 643 -25.94 9.64 2.30
N LEU A 644 -25.12 10.26 3.14
CA LEU A 644 -23.75 10.61 2.80
C LEU A 644 -22.84 9.38 2.76
N PHE A 645 -22.94 8.48 3.74
CA PHE A 645 -22.19 7.22 3.75
C PHE A 645 -22.54 6.36 2.54
N SER A 646 -23.82 6.25 2.20
CA SER A 646 -24.28 5.53 1.01
C SER A 646 -23.61 6.07 -0.27
N LYS A 647 -23.53 7.40 -0.42
CA LYS A 647 -22.87 8.04 -1.57
C LYS A 647 -21.38 7.71 -1.65
N ILE A 648 -20.67 7.85 -0.52
CA ILE A 648 -19.21 7.63 -0.46
C ILE A 648 -18.87 6.16 -0.73
N LEU A 649 -19.57 5.24 -0.06
CA LEU A 649 -19.36 3.80 -0.25
C LEU A 649 -19.72 3.38 -1.67
N SER A 650 -20.83 3.91 -2.22
CA SER A 650 -21.24 3.62 -3.59
C SER A 650 -20.19 4.05 -4.62
N ASP A 651 -19.70 5.30 -4.56
CA ASP A 651 -18.64 5.79 -5.45
C ASP A 651 -17.34 4.99 -5.28
N TYR A 652 -17.03 4.56 -4.04
CA TYR A 652 -15.84 3.76 -3.75
C TYR A 652 -15.92 2.35 -4.33
N MET A 653 -17.06 1.68 -4.18
CA MET A 653 -17.26 0.34 -4.72
C MET A 653 -17.23 0.35 -6.25
N LEU A 654 -17.78 1.39 -6.90
CA LEU A 654 -17.63 1.56 -8.35
C LEU A 654 -16.17 1.82 -8.74
N TYR A 655 -15.44 2.63 -7.97
CA TYR A 655 -14.00 2.83 -8.20
C TYR A 655 -13.24 1.50 -8.14
N LEU A 656 -13.49 0.66 -7.15
CA LEU A 656 -12.84 -0.65 -7.06
C LEU A 656 -13.15 -1.53 -8.29
N LEU A 657 -14.42 -1.57 -8.73
CA LEU A 657 -14.85 -2.36 -9.87
C LEU A 657 -14.17 -1.95 -11.20
N ILE A 658 -14.04 -0.64 -11.45
CA ILE A 658 -13.60 -0.14 -12.76
C ILE A 658 -12.11 0.18 -12.80
N VAL A 659 -11.60 0.78 -11.73
CA VAL A 659 -10.25 1.35 -11.70
C VAL A 659 -9.24 0.39 -11.07
N GLN A 660 -9.68 -0.46 -10.15
CA GLN A 660 -8.85 -1.50 -9.51
C GLN A 660 -9.39 -2.91 -9.79
N PRO A 661 -9.52 -3.35 -11.07
CA PRO A 661 -10.10 -4.67 -11.39
C PRO A 661 -9.31 -5.84 -10.78
N GLY A 662 -8.02 -5.67 -10.51
CA GLY A 662 -7.22 -6.67 -9.78
C GLY A 662 -7.66 -6.89 -8.32
N MET A 663 -8.41 -5.95 -7.73
CA MET A 663 -9.10 -6.06 -6.44
C MET A 663 -10.55 -6.55 -6.61
N MET A 664 -10.96 -6.99 -7.80
CA MET A 664 -12.30 -7.51 -8.07
C MET A 664 -12.20 -8.74 -8.99
N THR A 665 -11.21 -9.60 -8.72
CA THR A 665 -10.75 -10.66 -9.63
C THR A 665 -11.83 -11.67 -10.06
N SER A 666 -12.85 -11.93 -9.23
CA SER A 666 -13.96 -12.81 -9.58
C SER A 666 -14.89 -12.22 -10.65
N VAL A 667 -14.85 -10.89 -10.85
CA VAL A 667 -15.84 -10.19 -11.66
C VAL A 667 -15.28 -9.10 -12.59
N ALA A 668 -13.97 -8.91 -12.59
CA ALA A 668 -13.28 -7.86 -13.34
C ALA A 668 -13.60 -7.83 -14.85
N GLY A 669 -13.65 -8.99 -15.49
CA GLY A 669 -13.90 -9.09 -16.93
C GLY A 669 -15.34 -8.76 -17.32
N ILE A 670 -16.30 -9.42 -16.66
CA ILE A 670 -17.72 -9.27 -16.95
C ILE A 670 -18.23 -7.90 -16.48
N GLY A 671 -17.77 -7.43 -15.32
CA GLY A 671 -18.11 -6.10 -14.78
C GLY A 671 -17.69 -4.97 -15.70
N LYS A 672 -16.50 -5.04 -16.33
CA LYS A 672 -16.06 -4.04 -17.31
C LYS A 672 -16.93 -4.03 -18.56
N ILE A 673 -17.42 -5.19 -19.01
CA ILE A 673 -18.35 -5.30 -20.14
C ILE A 673 -19.70 -4.65 -19.79
N ARG A 674 -20.30 -5.04 -18.64
CA ARG A 674 -21.57 -4.47 -18.16
C ARG A 674 -21.48 -2.96 -17.96
N TYR A 675 -20.38 -2.49 -17.38
CA TYR A 675 -20.11 -1.06 -17.20
C TYR A 675 -20.05 -0.33 -18.55
N ARG A 676 -19.33 -0.86 -19.53
CA ARG A 676 -19.21 -0.25 -20.86
C ARG A 676 -20.56 -0.18 -21.58
N ASP A 677 -21.33 -1.27 -21.54
CA ASP A 677 -22.66 -1.31 -22.13
C ASP A 677 -23.61 -0.31 -21.46
N THR A 678 -23.51 -0.19 -20.13
CA THR A 678 -24.29 0.77 -19.34
C THR A 678 -23.91 2.22 -19.60
N CYS A 679 -22.61 2.52 -19.75
CA CYS A 679 -22.17 3.84 -20.17
C CYS A 679 -22.66 4.16 -21.59
N ALA A 680 -22.55 3.22 -22.52
CA ALA A 680 -23.01 3.42 -23.89
C ALA A 680 -24.53 3.68 -23.95
N GLU A 681 -25.31 3.01 -23.10
CA GLU A 681 -26.75 3.29 -22.99
C GLU A 681 -27.03 4.67 -22.38
N ALA A 682 -26.39 5.00 -21.26
CA ALA A 682 -26.55 6.28 -20.61
C ALA A 682 -26.14 7.45 -21.53
N GLU A 683 -25.02 7.33 -22.23
CA GLU A 683 -24.56 8.32 -23.22
C GLU A 683 -25.56 8.50 -24.37
N ARG A 684 -26.12 7.41 -24.90
CA ARG A 684 -27.16 7.48 -25.94
C ARG A 684 -28.40 8.20 -25.43
N PHE A 685 -28.82 7.91 -24.19
CA PHE A 685 -29.98 8.55 -23.57
C PHE A 685 -29.75 10.05 -23.35
N ILE A 686 -28.61 10.41 -22.75
CA ILE A 686 -28.18 11.79 -22.50
C ILE A 686 -28.10 12.59 -23.80
N LYS A 687 -27.48 12.02 -24.85
CA LYS A 687 -27.34 12.66 -26.16
C LYS A 687 -28.68 12.91 -26.82
N ARG A 688 -29.64 11.98 -26.73
CA ARG A 688 -31.00 12.14 -27.29
C ARG A 688 -31.79 13.25 -26.60
N ARG A 689 -31.53 13.50 -25.31
CA ARG A 689 -32.22 14.53 -24.51
C ARG A 689 -31.45 15.87 -24.44
N SER A 690 -30.36 16.00 -25.20
CA SER A 690 -29.51 17.20 -25.30
C SER A 690 -29.02 17.74 -23.94
N LEU A 691 -28.68 16.85 -23.01
CA LEU A 691 -28.18 17.20 -21.68
C LEU A 691 -26.68 17.52 -21.71
N GLY A 692 -26.27 18.58 -21.01
CA GLY A 692 -24.88 19.03 -20.95
C GLY A 692 -24.10 18.51 -19.74
N SER A 693 -22.77 18.72 -19.73
CA SER A 693 -21.88 18.20 -18.69
C SER A 693 -22.10 18.78 -17.27
N LYS A 694 -22.92 19.83 -17.14
CA LYS A 694 -23.26 20.49 -15.87
C LYS A 694 -24.63 20.08 -15.33
N ASP A 695 -25.41 19.29 -16.07
CA ASP A 695 -26.81 19.00 -15.79
C ASP A 695 -26.99 17.65 -15.07
N LEU A 696 -26.14 17.31 -14.10
CA LEU A 696 -26.17 16.00 -13.43
C LEU A 696 -27.54 15.71 -12.79
N LYS A 697 -28.09 16.69 -12.06
CA LYS A 697 -29.40 16.57 -11.43
C LYS A 697 -30.51 16.34 -12.47
N ALA A 698 -30.56 17.16 -13.51
CA ALA A 698 -31.55 17.02 -14.57
C ALA A 698 -31.40 15.72 -15.38
N ALA A 699 -30.17 15.20 -15.51
CA ALA A 699 -29.94 13.88 -16.10
C ALA A 699 -30.53 12.77 -15.23
N CYS A 700 -30.28 12.79 -13.91
CA CYS A 700 -30.84 11.82 -12.97
C CYS A 700 -32.37 11.86 -12.96
N GLU A 701 -32.98 13.05 -12.90
CA GLU A 701 -34.44 13.23 -12.95
C GLU A 701 -35.04 12.62 -14.22
N LYS A 702 -34.46 12.93 -15.40
CA LYS A 702 -34.95 12.39 -16.67
C LYS A 702 -34.76 10.89 -16.83
N ILE A 703 -33.72 10.30 -16.21
CA ILE A 703 -33.52 8.84 -16.21
C ILE A 703 -34.58 8.18 -15.32
N LEU A 704 -34.84 8.76 -14.14
CA LEU A 704 -35.79 8.21 -13.17
C LEU A 704 -37.25 8.29 -13.65
N ASP A 705 -37.58 9.30 -14.46
CA ASP A 705 -38.91 9.52 -15.06
C ASP A 705 -39.29 8.51 -16.16
N VAL A 706 -38.34 7.70 -16.65
CA VAL A 706 -38.62 6.72 -17.71
C VAL A 706 -39.62 5.66 -17.20
N ASN A 707 -40.64 5.34 -18.01
CA ASN A 707 -41.56 4.24 -17.70
C ASN A 707 -40.80 2.89 -17.78
N THR A 708 -40.86 2.13 -16.69
CA THR A 708 -40.15 0.86 -16.49
C THR A 708 -41.10 -0.30 -16.17
N GLU A 709 -42.36 -0.23 -16.61
CA GLU A 709 -43.36 -1.30 -16.47
C GLU A 709 -42.92 -2.61 -17.13
N VAL A 710 -42.30 -2.53 -18.31
CA VAL A 710 -41.74 -3.69 -19.02
C VAL A 710 -40.27 -3.88 -18.61
N LYS A 711 -39.84 -5.11 -18.33
CA LYS A 711 -38.44 -5.36 -17.95
C LYS A 711 -37.51 -5.06 -19.13
N PRO A 712 -36.36 -4.40 -18.90
CA PRO A 712 -35.38 -4.13 -19.95
C PRO A 712 -34.94 -5.36 -20.76
N ILE A 713 -34.83 -6.53 -20.10
CA ILE A 713 -34.49 -7.79 -20.74
C ILE A 713 -35.53 -8.24 -21.79
N ASP A 714 -36.81 -7.93 -21.58
CA ASP A 714 -37.90 -8.30 -22.50
C ASP A 714 -37.88 -7.45 -23.77
N VAL A 715 -37.29 -6.25 -23.70
CA VAL A 715 -37.17 -5.31 -24.83
C VAL A 715 -35.87 -5.52 -25.60
N LYS A 716 -34.74 -5.72 -24.89
CA LYS A 716 -33.41 -5.77 -25.51
C LYS A 716 -32.91 -7.19 -25.80
N GLY A 717 -33.49 -8.19 -25.15
CA GLY A 717 -32.94 -9.54 -25.09
C GLY A 717 -31.52 -9.56 -24.51
N ASP A 718 -30.76 -10.62 -24.80
CA ASP A 718 -29.39 -10.79 -24.27
C ASP A 718 -28.31 -10.03 -25.08
N ARG A 719 -28.70 -9.07 -25.93
CA ARG A 719 -27.76 -8.34 -26.80
C ARG A 719 -26.96 -7.25 -26.08
N SER A 720 -27.43 -6.77 -24.94
CA SER A 720 -26.75 -5.77 -24.13
C SER A 720 -26.88 -6.15 -22.67
N LYS A 721 -25.76 -6.16 -21.94
CA LYS A 721 -25.74 -6.44 -20.50
C LYS A 721 -25.90 -5.16 -19.67
N SER A 722 -26.56 -4.14 -20.23
CA SER A 722 -26.73 -2.87 -19.53
C SER A 722 -27.76 -2.97 -18.42
N VAL A 723 -27.44 -2.36 -17.28
CA VAL A 723 -28.27 -2.38 -16.08
C VAL A 723 -28.96 -1.03 -15.80
N LEU A 724 -28.88 -0.06 -16.72
CA LEU A 724 -29.30 1.33 -16.45
C LEU A 724 -30.76 1.43 -16.00
N PHE A 725 -31.66 0.76 -16.73
CA PHE A 725 -33.10 0.82 -16.45
C PHE A 725 -33.55 -0.20 -15.41
N ASP A 726 -32.78 -1.27 -15.18
CA ASP A 726 -32.99 -2.16 -14.02
C ASP A 726 -32.65 -1.41 -12.71
N ALA A 727 -31.59 -0.61 -12.72
CA ALA A 727 -31.25 0.27 -11.60
C ALA A 727 -32.33 1.35 -11.36
N CYS A 728 -32.97 1.85 -12.44
CA CYS A 728 -34.11 2.75 -12.32
C CYS A 728 -35.31 2.08 -11.63
N ARG A 729 -35.56 0.79 -11.90
CA ARG A 729 -36.60 0.01 -11.21
C ARG A 729 -36.26 -0.16 -9.72
N LEU A 730 -35.01 -0.51 -9.41
CA LEU A 730 -34.52 -0.57 -8.03
C LEU A 730 -34.69 0.78 -7.31
N ALA A 731 -34.36 1.90 -7.96
CA ALA A 731 -34.53 3.23 -7.38
C ALA A 731 -36.00 3.52 -7.03
N LYS A 732 -36.96 3.13 -7.89
CA LYS A 732 -38.40 3.28 -7.62
C LYS A 732 -38.88 2.39 -6.47
N GLU A 733 -38.38 1.16 -6.35
CA GLU A 733 -38.66 0.30 -5.19
C GLU A 733 -38.13 0.90 -3.88
N LEU A 734 -36.91 1.44 -3.90
CA LEU A 734 -36.32 2.12 -2.75
C LEU A 734 -37.07 3.41 -2.36
N GLN A 735 -37.76 4.08 -3.28
CA GLN A 735 -38.61 5.23 -2.94
C GLN A 735 -39.78 4.85 -2.03
N LYS A 736 -40.29 3.61 -2.11
CA LYS A 736 -41.38 3.12 -1.25
C LYS A 736 -40.99 3.12 0.23
N LEU A 737 -39.69 3.00 0.54
CA LEU A 737 -39.15 3.00 1.90
C LEU A 737 -39.07 4.40 2.55
N LYS A 738 -39.42 5.48 1.84
CA LYS A 738 -39.44 6.86 2.34
C LYS A 738 -38.13 7.24 3.06
N GLU A 739 -38.17 7.58 4.35
CA GLU A 739 -37.00 8.05 5.11
C GLU A 739 -36.04 6.93 5.52
N LYS A 740 -36.56 5.70 5.77
CA LYS A 740 -35.74 4.53 6.15
C LYS A 740 -34.81 4.05 5.03
N LYS A 741 -35.00 4.51 3.78
CA LYS A 741 -34.22 4.04 2.62
C LYS A 741 -32.71 4.27 2.78
N TRP A 742 -32.30 5.40 3.36
CA TRP A 742 -30.88 5.75 3.49
C TRP A 742 -30.20 4.94 4.57
N GLU A 743 -30.90 4.66 5.67
CA GLU A 743 -30.46 3.72 6.70
C GLU A 743 -30.20 2.35 6.08
N LYS A 744 -31.21 1.77 5.39
CA LYS A 744 -31.07 0.46 4.73
C LYS A 744 -29.95 0.45 3.68
N LEU A 745 -29.89 1.47 2.82
CA LEU A 745 -28.85 1.59 1.78
C LEU A 745 -27.44 1.62 2.38
N SER A 746 -27.23 2.40 3.45
CA SER A 746 -25.90 2.53 4.06
C SER A 746 -25.40 1.19 4.63
N ARG A 747 -26.27 0.40 5.27
CA ARG A 747 -25.94 -0.93 5.78
C ARG A 747 -25.69 -1.95 4.66
N ILE A 748 -26.50 -1.93 3.60
CA ILE A 748 -26.28 -2.78 2.41
C ILE A 748 -24.94 -2.49 1.75
N TRP A 749 -24.54 -1.21 1.65
CA TRP A 749 -23.22 -0.86 1.13
C TRP A 749 -22.07 -1.37 2.00
N VAL A 750 -22.22 -1.40 3.32
CA VAL A 750 -21.22 -2.03 4.22
C VAL A 750 -21.14 -3.52 3.95
N GLU A 751 -22.27 -4.21 3.75
CA GLU A 751 -22.28 -5.64 3.43
C GLU A 751 -21.63 -5.94 2.07
N LEU A 752 -21.93 -5.16 1.04
CA LEU A 752 -21.26 -5.26 -0.26
C LEU A 752 -19.75 -5.01 -0.15
N LEU A 753 -19.33 -4.08 0.71
CA LEU A 753 -17.91 -3.81 0.99
C LEU A 753 -17.24 -4.97 1.72
N SER A 754 -17.89 -5.55 2.73
CA SER A 754 -17.42 -6.73 3.46
C SER A 754 -17.28 -7.95 2.55
N TYR A 755 -18.25 -8.16 1.66
CA TYR A 755 -18.18 -9.21 0.64
C TYR A 755 -16.96 -9.02 -0.29
N ALA A 756 -16.70 -7.79 -0.76
CA ALA A 756 -15.49 -7.52 -1.53
C ALA A 756 -14.24 -7.81 -0.72
N ALA A 757 -14.17 -7.33 0.52
CA ALA A 757 -13.01 -7.51 1.38
C ALA A 757 -12.65 -8.99 1.60
N SER A 758 -13.64 -9.88 1.68
CA SER A 758 -13.40 -11.32 1.85
C SER A 758 -13.07 -12.07 0.56
N HIS A 759 -13.58 -11.61 -0.58
CA HIS A 759 -13.39 -12.29 -1.87
C HIS A 759 -12.18 -11.76 -2.68
N ILE A 760 -11.47 -10.77 -2.14
CA ILE A 760 -10.20 -10.29 -2.69
C ILE A 760 -9.06 -11.18 -2.19
N ARG A 761 -8.16 -11.54 -3.10
CA ARG A 761 -6.98 -12.34 -2.73
C ARG A 761 -6.10 -11.56 -1.75
N ALA A 762 -5.58 -12.23 -0.73
CA ALA A 762 -4.78 -11.60 0.31
C ALA A 762 -3.52 -10.90 -0.23
N ASN A 763 -2.91 -11.43 -1.30
CA ASN A 763 -1.79 -10.78 -1.98
C ASN A 763 -2.18 -9.44 -2.65
N ALA A 764 -3.42 -9.30 -3.13
CA ALA A 764 -3.91 -8.06 -3.70
C ALA A 764 -4.10 -6.98 -2.61
N HIS A 765 -4.64 -7.37 -1.44
CA HIS A 765 -4.67 -6.49 -0.27
C HIS A 765 -3.27 -6.01 0.14
N ALA A 766 -2.31 -6.93 0.22
CA ALA A 766 -0.92 -6.63 0.54
C ALA A 766 -0.26 -5.70 -0.49
N GLN A 767 -0.57 -5.88 -1.79
CA GLN A 767 -0.07 -5.03 -2.86
C GLN A 767 -0.58 -3.58 -2.75
N GLN A 768 -1.84 -3.37 -2.35
CA GLN A 768 -2.44 -2.02 -2.27
C GLN A 768 -1.88 -1.16 -1.15
N VAL A 769 -1.32 -1.76 -0.09
CA VAL A 769 -0.66 -0.99 0.97
C VAL A 769 0.51 -0.17 0.43
N SER A 770 1.09 -0.60 -0.70
CA SER A 770 2.16 0.11 -1.40
C SER A 770 1.71 1.15 -2.42
N LYS A 771 0.38 1.35 -2.58
CA LYS A 771 -0.25 2.30 -3.51
C LYS A 771 -1.15 3.31 -2.79
N GLY A 772 -0.88 3.54 -1.51
CA GLY A 772 -1.60 4.49 -0.66
C GLY A 772 -2.56 3.85 0.32
N GLY A 773 -2.71 2.51 0.30
CA GLY A 773 -3.73 1.81 1.08
C GLY A 773 -5.14 2.11 0.57
N GLU A 774 -6.00 1.11 0.59
CA GLU A 774 -7.39 1.22 0.19
C GLU A 774 -8.28 0.84 1.38
N LEU A 775 -9.45 1.48 1.52
CA LEU A 775 -10.39 1.24 2.63
C LEU A 775 -10.75 -0.25 2.77
N VAL A 776 -10.92 -0.95 1.66
CA VAL A 776 -11.22 -2.39 1.64
C VAL A 776 -10.17 -3.24 2.35
N SER A 777 -8.89 -2.84 2.37
CA SER A 777 -7.85 -3.54 3.13
C SER A 777 -7.93 -3.29 4.64
N LEU A 778 -8.43 -2.13 5.07
CA LEU A 778 -8.73 -1.86 6.48
C LEU A 778 -9.92 -2.71 6.93
N VAL A 779 -10.97 -2.77 6.11
CA VAL A 779 -12.17 -3.60 6.36
C VAL A 779 -11.81 -5.07 6.40
N TRP A 780 -10.98 -5.56 5.47
CA TRP A 780 -10.50 -6.94 5.47
C TRP A 780 -9.79 -7.33 6.78
N LEU A 781 -8.87 -6.48 7.25
CA LEU A 781 -8.15 -6.77 8.49
C LEU A 781 -9.07 -6.63 9.72
N LEU A 782 -10.00 -5.66 9.72
CA LEU A 782 -11.02 -5.52 10.76
C LEU A 782 -11.94 -6.75 10.84
N MET A 783 -12.36 -7.29 9.69
CA MET A 783 -13.14 -8.52 9.61
C MET A 783 -12.36 -9.71 10.18
N ALA A 784 -11.06 -9.82 9.87
CA ALA A 784 -10.20 -10.84 10.47
C ALA A 784 -10.13 -10.70 12.00
N HIS A 785 -10.03 -9.48 12.53
CA HIS A 785 -10.04 -9.24 13.97
C HIS A 785 -11.34 -9.62 14.66
N PHE A 786 -12.48 -9.35 14.03
CA PHE A 786 -13.80 -9.78 14.48
C PHE A 786 -14.08 -11.25 14.20
N GLY A 787 -13.15 -12.00 13.60
CA GLY A 787 -13.36 -13.41 13.27
C GLY A 787 -14.39 -13.66 12.18
N ILE A 788 -14.70 -12.64 11.36
CA ILE A 788 -15.66 -12.72 10.25
C ILE A 788 -14.85 -13.07 8.98
N GLY A 789 -14.56 -14.35 8.79
CA GLY A 789 -13.79 -14.82 7.65
C GLY A 789 -13.76 -16.34 7.54
N ASP A 790 -13.45 -16.83 6.35
CA ASP A 790 -13.34 -18.26 6.03
C ASP A 790 -12.02 -18.90 6.47
N GLN A 791 -11.08 -18.08 6.94
CA GLN A 791 -9.72 -18.48 7.34
C GLN A 791 -9.67 -19.14 8.74
N PHE A 792 -10.76 -19.08 9.51
CA PHE A 792 -10.86 -19.71 10.84
C PHE A 792 -11.55 -21.07 10.73
N GLN A 793 -10.76 -22.15 10.64
CA GLN A 793 -11.30 -23.51 10.42
C GLN A 793 -10.85 -24.51 11.50
N ILE A 794 -9.92 -24.13 12.37
CA ILE A 794 -9.39 -25.02 13.42
C ILE A 794 -10.22 -24.82 14.69
N ASN A 795 -11.36 -25.52 14.77
CA ASN A 795 -12.38 -25.38 15.82
C ASN A 795 -11.81 -25.43 17.23
N GLU A 796 -10.92 -26.37 17.52
CA GLU A 796 -10.24 -26.50 18.82
C GLU A 796 -8.85 -27.11 18.61
N GLY A 797 -7.84 -26.53 19.26
CA GLY A 797 -6.47 -27.02 19.21
C GLY A 797 -6.41 -28.47 19.71
N HIS A 798 -5.87 -29.35 18.87
CA HIS A 798 -5.36 -30.68 19.21
C HIS A 798 -6.07 -31.37 20.40
N ALA A 799 -7.37 -31.67 20.30
CA ALA A 799 -8.01 -32.60 21.23
C ALA A 799 -7.24 -33.93 21.16
N ARG A 800 -6.37 -34.19 22.15
CA ARG A 800 -5.57 -35.41 22.19
C ARG A 800 -6.46 -36.51 22.70
N ALA A 801 -6.90 -37.37 21.79
CA ALA A 801 -7.59 -38.60 22.15
C ALA A 801 -6.70 -39.39 23.11
N LYS A 802 -7.24 -39.75 24.28
CA LYS A 802 -6.55 -40.61 25.25
C LYS A 802 -7.43 -41.80 25.58
N LEU A 803 -6.81 -42.97 25.60
CA LEU A 803 -7.46 -44.19 26.09
C LEU A 803 -7.50 -44.17 27.61
N ILE A 804 -8.69 -44.21 28.19
CA ILE A 804 -8.89 -44.41 29.62
C ILE A 804 -9.46 -45.81 29.84
N VAL A 805 -8.89 -46.53 30.80
CA VAL A 805 -9.44 -47.81 31.28
C VAL A 805 -10.33 -47.48 32.47
N GLY A 806 -11.62 -47.77 32.36
CA GLY A 806 -12.58 -47.65 33.45
C GLY A 806 -12.19 -48.53 34.64
N LYS A 807 -12.58 -48.12 35.85
CA LYS A 807 -12.38 -48.93 37.05
C LYS A 807 -13.39 -50.05 37.15
#